data_AF-A0A024VX36-F1
#
_entry.id   AF-A0A024VX36-F1
#
_cell.length_a   1.000
_cell.length_b   1.000
_cell.length_c   1.000
_cell.angle_alpha   90.00
_cell.angle_beta   90.00
_cell.angle_gamma   90.00
#
_symmetry.space_group_name_H-M   'P 1'
#
loop_
_entity.id
_entity.type
_entity.pdbx_description
1 polymer ?
#
loop_
_entity_poly.entity_id
_entity_poly.type
_entity_poly.pdbx_seq_one_letter_code
_entity_poly.pdbx_strand_id
1 'polypeptide(L)'
;MKEDDIWGCTGNITCETEEKKIKYGDFIANLIKKLKEKIESCQKKHTETSDNPSPTCVEIPPHSDEEENVEDTPTTADNQSPAFCPPPETPLTCVERAAQKVRIEAEGKVNDDLKGSGLELKEICNKVDKIIDKDNSGNVIKIKQDQLVSIFPLNNECEKKEKDGFLKEKTWKCYNINRKGTNLCLPPRRQYMCTKPMNEMTRAYNSDNDTLLKAIMETAQNEGINILRRINVQDLKKFPDICDAMKYSFADLGDIIRGRDFWNTDPKQKRMKTKLETIFGSFNQNLKNNNKKNYNYDHPKYLNLRSDWWDANRRDIWKAMTCNAPHDAKFLKKDPNDTSRSSSAKGIMTRHPKCGYDKEPPDYDYIYQPFRWMQEWSENFCKLLNEQMKQFETECKDCKKNNNQCTQNGENCTKCKNHCKKYKQLMQEWKNQMDKLSDTYKHIQGKLSEISSEEYVKKFLQKLTSECQDPKTVDEYLDKTNNCLNFTFREGNKKHEKYAFTEPPKDYVDACNCDPTDVLHECPFDNGNKDACKSISTDNICTPKNFHVDLDDWNSGDIPDSTSKNNGVLVPPRRRQLCVKNMTTKLSAIEKKNDFKNELMTSAYNEGKLLGEKYNNDKEKALQAMKYSFADYGDIIKGTDMMDNVFLTQLKNKLDKLLKENDANKIFDD
;
A
#
# COMPACT_ATOMS: atom_id res chain seq x y z
N MET A 1 -23.82 -33.46 -21.47
CA MET A 1 -24.05 -34.87 -21.08
C MET A 1 -24.47 -34.88 -19.63
N LYS A 2 -25.46 -35.71 -19.26
CA LYS A 2 -26.00 -35.71 -17.89
C LYS A 2 -25.03 -36.43 -16.97
N GLU A 3 -24.88 -35.92 -15.75
CA GLU A 3 -23.99 -36.45 -14.72
C GLU A 3 -24.27 -37.93 -14.44
N ASP A 4 -25.55 -38.34 -14.55
CA ASP A 4 -26.05 -39.70 -14.31
C ASP A 4 -25.41 -40.77 -15.21
N ASP A 5 -24.91 -40.43 -16.41
CA ASP A 5 -24.36 -41.40 -17.36
C ASP A 5 -22.96 -41.92 -16.95
N ILE A 6 -22.25 -41.24 -16.04
CA ILE A 6 -20.93 -41.70 -15.54
C ILE A 6 -21.11 -42.59 -14.32
N TRP A 7 -22.01 -42.19 -13.42
CA TRP A 7 -22.18 -42.87 -12.14
C TRP A 7 -22.83 -44.24 -12.29
N GLY A 8 -23.63 -44.47 -13.33
CA GLY A 8 -24.21 -45.79 -13.63
C GLY A 8 -24.90 -46.38 -12.39
N CYS A 9 -24.59 -47.64 -12.09
CA CYS A 9 -25.08 -48.37 -10.91
C CYS A 9 -24.56 -47.84 -9.56
N THR A 10 -23.59 -46.92 -9.57
CA THR A 10 -23.04 -46.25 -8.38
C THR A 10 -23.74 -44.92 -8.08
N GLY A 11 -24.64 -44.48 -8.97
CA GLY A 11 -25.44 -43.25 -8.82
C GLY A 11 -26.91 -43.52 -8.56
N ASN A 12 -27.79 -42.71 -9.15
CA ASN A 12 -29.25 -42.80 -8.94
C ASN A 12 -29.91 -44.00 -9.65
N ILE A 13 -29.16 -44.85 -10.36
CA ILE A 13 -29.68 -45.99 -11.10
C ILE A 13 -29.56 -47.26 -10.23
N THR A 14 -30.68 -47.84 -9.84
CA THR A 14 -30.71 -49.11 -9.08
C THR A 14 -30.47 -50.32 -10.00
N CYS A 15 -29.35 -51.00 -9.79
CA CYS A 15 -28.93 -52.18 -10.55
C CYS A 15 -29.03 -53.46 -9.71
N GLU A 16 -30.27 -53.88 -9.45
CA GLU A 16 -30.57 -55.06 -8.62
C GLU A 16 -30.36 -56.39 -9.37
N THR A 17 -30.28 -56.36 -10.71
CA THR A 17 -30.05 -57.54 -11.55
C THR A 17 -28.70 -57.46 -12.27
N GLU A 18 -28.11 -58.63 -12.54
CA GLU A 18 -26.81 -58.72 -13.21
C GLU A 18 -26.85 -58.14 -14.64
N GLU A 19 -27.98 -58.27 -15.33
CA GLU A 19 -28.23 -57.62 -16.63
C GLU A 19 -28.16 -56.09 -16.56
N LYS A 20 -28.68 -55.48 -15.49
CA LYS A 20 -28.60 -54.03 -15.28
C LYS A 20 -27.17 -53.59 -14.95
N LYS A 21 -26.42 -54.36 -14.16
CA LYS A 21 -25.00 -54.07 -13.86
C LYS A 21 -24.16 -54.06 -15.13
N ILE A 22 -24.37 -55.02 -16.02
CA ILE A 22 -23.68 -55.09 -17.32
C ILE A 22 -24.08 -53.93 -18.23
N LYS A 23 -25.38 -53.57 -18.25
CA LYS A 23 -25.90 -52.52 -19.12
C LYS A 23 -25.44 -51.11 -18.72
N TYR A 24 -25.49 -50.80 -17.43
CA TYR A 24 -25.23 -49.45 -16.93
C TYR A 24 -23.81 -49.26 -16.41
N GLY A 25 -23.08 -50.33 -16.09
CA GLY A 25 -21.75 -50.27 -15.50
C GLY A 25 -21.73 -49.62 -14.12
N ASP A 26 -20.65 -49.83 -13.36
CA ASP A 26 -20.34 -48.97 -12.22
C ASP A 26 -19.52 -47.75 -12.68
N PHE A 27 -19.32 -46.80 -11.76
CA PHE A 27 -18.53 -45.59 -12.00
C PHE A 27 -17.15 -45.90 -12.58
N ILE A 28 -16.48 -46.94 -12.08
CA ILE A 28 -15.11 -47.28 -12.50
C ILE A 28 -15.13 -47.83 -13.93
N ALA A 29 -16.02 -48.76 -14.24
CA ALA A 29 -16.17 -49.35 -15.56
C ALA A 29 -16.53 -48.29 -16.62
N ASN A 30 -17.44 -47.37 -16.29
CA ASN A 30 -17.85 -46.29 -17.17
C ASN A 30 -16.74 -45.24 -17.39
N LEU A 31 -15.99 -44.93 -16.33
CA LEU A 31 -14.83 -44.02 -16.41
C LEU A 31 -13.73 -44.63 -17.29
N ILE A 32 -13.40 -45.90 -17.09
CA ILE A 32 -12.40 -46.63 -17.90
C ILE A 32 -12.83 -46.66 -19.37
N LYS A 33 -14.10 -46.97 -19.66
CA LYS A 33 -14.63 -46.99 -21.02
C LYS A 33 -14.48 -45.64 -21.72
N LYS A 34 -14.83 -44.54 -21.04
CA LYS A 34 -14.68 -43.18 -21.59
C LYS A 34 -13.23 -42.77 -21.81
N LEU A 35 -12.34 -43.17 -20.89
CA LEU A 35 -10.92 -42.92 -21.06
C LEU A 35 -10.39 -43.63 -22.32
N LYS A 36 -10.81 -44.88 -22.57
CA LYS A 36 -10.48 -45.61 -23.81
C LYS A 36 -11.02 -44.93 -25.06
N GLU A 37 -12.29 -44.55 -25.09
CA GLU A 37 -12.89 -43.82 -26.22
C GLU A 37 -12.16 -42.50 -26.52
N LYS A 38 -11.72 -41.79 -25.46
CA LYS A 38 -10.97 -40.54 -25.59
C LYS A 38 -9.54 -40.77 -26.09
N ILE A 39 -8.89 -41.85 -25.65
CA ILE A 39 -7.58 -42.29 -26.17
C ILE A 39 -7.70 -42.57 -27.68
N GLU A 40 -8.69 -43.34 -28.11
CA GLU A 40 -8.92 -43.65 -29.53
C GLU A 40 -9.24 -42.40 -30.37
N SER A 41 -10.06 -41.48 -29.84
CA SER A 41 -10.35 -40.20 -30.50
C SER A 41 -9.09 -39.33 -30.66
N CYS A 42 -8.24 -39.28 -29.64
CA CYS A 42 -6.96 -38.58 -29.71
C CYS A 42 -6.02 -39.22 -30.74
N GLN A 43 -5.93 -40.55 -30.77
CA GLN A 43 -5.12 -41.28 -31.76
C GLN A 43 -5.58 -40.98 -33.20
N LYS A 44 -6.89 -41.00 -33.46
CA LYS A 44 -7.45 -40.64 -34.79
C LYS A 44 -7.15 -39.21 -35.20
N LYS A 45 -7.23 -38.26 -34.26
CA LYS A 45 -6.87 -36.85 -34.53
C LYS A 45 -5.39 -36.68 -34.86
N HIS A 46 -4.52 -37.55 -34.37
CA HIS A 46 -3.09 -37.53 -34.72
C HIS A 46 -2.79 -38.17 -36.08
N THR A 47 -3.54 -39.20 -36.50
CA THR A 47 -3.35 -39.83 -37.82
C THR A 47 -3.89 -39.00 -38.99
N GLU A 48 -4.85 -38.09 -38.78
CA GLU A 48 -5.40 -37.23 -39.85
C GLU A 48 -4.55 -35.98 -40.19
N THR A 49 -3.50 -35.67 -39.43
CA THR A 49 -2.69 -34.43 -39.60
C THR A 49 -1.18 -34.64 -39.76
N SER A 50 -0.72 -35.81 -40.21
CA SER A 50 0.71 -36.09 -40.34
C SER A 50 1.27 -35.86 -41.77
N ASP A 51 1.58 -34.60 -42.09
CA ASP A 51 2.68 -34.23 -42.99
C ASP A 51 3.82 -33.59 -42.17
N ASN A 52 4.39 -34.35 -41.22
CA ASN A 52 5.82 -34.31 -40.84
C ASN A 52 6.08 -35.21 -39.61
N PRO A 53 7.19 -35.97 -39.56
CA PRO A 53 7.45 -36.92 -38.50
C PRO A 53 8.09 -36.25 -37.27
N SER A 54 7.61 -36.63 -36.08
CA SER A 54 8.30 -36.40 -34.80
C SER A 54 8.25 -37.67 -33.95
N PRO A 55 9.17 -37.83 -32.98
CA PRO A 55 9.96 -39.04 -32.82
C PRO A 55 9.25 -40.12 -32.01
N THR A 56 9.65 -41.36 -32.30
CA THR A 56 9.19 -42.61 -31.72
C THR A 56 9.22 -42.57 -30.18
N CYS A 57 8.12 -42.98 -29.54
CA CYS A 57 8.09 -43.25 -28.11
C CYS A 57 9.08 -44.36 -27.78
N VAL A 58 9.96 -44.10 -26.80
CA VAL A 58 10.88 -45.11 -26.26
C VAL A 58 10.10 -46.08 -25.40
N GLU A 59 10.15 -47.37 -25.73
CA GLU A 59 9.66 -48.44 -24.85
C GLU A 59 10.57 -48.53 -23.61
N ILE A 60 9.97 -48.42 -22.42
CA ILE A 60 10.66 -48.63 -21.15
C ILE A 60 10.74 -50.16 -20.91
N PRO A 61 11.89 -50.75 -20.55
CA PRO A 61 12.00 -52.17 -20.24
C PRO A 61 11.29 -52.50 -18.91
N PRO A 62 10.83 -53.74 -18.69
CA PRO A 62 10.17 -54.11 -17.43
C PRO A 62 11.18 -54.08 -16.28
N HIS A 63 10.81 -53.40 -15.19
CA HIS A 63 11.55 -53.40 -13.93
C HIS A 63 11.57 -54.80 -13.32
N SER A 64 12.74 -55.26 -12.90
CA SER A 64 12.93 -56.41 -12.02
C SER A 64 12.64 -56.00 -10.57
N ASP A 65 11.81 -56.78 -9.90
CA ASP A 65 11.51 -56.65 -8.47
C ASP A 65 12.73 -57.12 -7.65
N GLU A 66 13.49 -56.18 -7.08
CA GLU A 66 14.36 -56.47 -5.93
C GLU A 66 14.17 -55.40 -4.86
N GLU A 67 13.78 -55.85 -3.68
CA GLU A 67 13.58 -55.08 -2.45
C GLU A 67 14.93 -54.60 -1.90
N GLU A 68 15.12 -53.28 -1.74
CA GLU A 68 16.08 -52.74 -0.78
C GLU A 68 15.45 -51.59 0.04
N ASN A 69 15.41 -51.81 1.35
CA ASN A 69 15.06 -50.86 2.41
C ASN A 69 16.12 -49.76 2.54
N VAL A 70 15.76 -48.47 2.38
CA VAL A 70 16.51 -47.35 3.02
C VAL A 70 15.58 -46.16 3.36
N GLU A 71 15.44 -45.95 4.68
CA GLU A 71 15.17 -44.74 5.47
C GLU A 71 14.14 -43.66 5.04
N ASP A 72 13.09 -43.55 5.87
CA ASP A 72 12.14 -42.45 5.97
C ASP A 72 12.83 -41.08 6.20
N THR A 73 12.79 -40.22 5.19
CA THR A 73 12.80 -38.77 5.38
C THR A 73 11.49 -38.20 4.83
N PRO A 74 10.76 -37.34 5.55
CA PRO A 74 9.48 -36.81 5.07
C PRO A 74 9.76 -35.73 4.02
N THR A 75 9.93 -36.15 2.76
CA THR A 75 9.78 -35.26 1.62
C THR A 75 8.33 -34.84 1.51
N THR A 76 8.17 -33.54 1.33
CA THR A 76 6.92 -32.82 1.10
C THR A 76 5.99 -33.58 0.17
N ALA A 77 4.71 -33.64 0.54
CA ALA A 77 3.64 -34.17 -0.30
C ALA A 77 3.54 -33.35 -1.61
N ASP A 78 4.35 -33.72 -2.59
CA ASP A 78 4.20 -33.28 -3.97
C ASP A 78 3.02 -34.06 -4.55
N ASN A 79 1.91 -33.36 -4.73
CA ASN A 79 0.79 -33.80 -5.56
C ASN A 79 1.32 -34.04 -6.98
N GLN A 80 1.78 -35.26 -7.26
CA GLN A 80 2.12 -35.72 -8.62
C GLN A 80 0.83 -35.87 -9.43
N SER A 81 0.31 -34.75 -9.91
CA SER A 81 -0.67 -34.76 -11.00
C SER A 81 0.07 -35.12 -12.30
N PRO A 82 -0.45 -36.03 -13.14
CA PRO A 82 0.16 -36.36 -14.42
C PRO A 82 0.40 -35.10 -15.26
N ALA A 83 1.55 -35.01 -15.93
CA ALA A 83 1.96 -33.83 -16.73
C ALA A 83 0.99 -33.41 -17.85
N PHE A 84 0.01 -34.26 -18.18
CA PHE A 84 -1.05 -34.00 -19.16
C PHE A 84 -2.23 -33.20 -18.60
N CYS A 85 -2.47 -33.20 -17.29
CA CYS A 85 -3.55 -32.39 -16.72
C CYS A 85 -3.15 -30.90 -16.81
N PRO A 86 -3.93 -30.03 -17.47
CA PRO A 86 -3.68 -28.60 -17.40
C PRO A 86 -3.69 -28.24 -15.91
N PRO A 87 -2.60 -27.68 -15.40
CA PRO A 87 -2.47 -27.54 -13.97
C PRO A 87 -3.53 -26.52 -13.49
N PRO A 88 -4.08 -26.67 -12.28
CA PRO A 88 -5.29 -25.96 -11.86
C PRO A 88 -5.15 -24.45 -12.02
N GLU A 89 -6.23 -23.80 -12.50
CA GLU A 89 -6.28 -22.34 -12.63
C GLU A 89 -6.13 -21.67 -11.26
N THR A 90 -5.54 -20.49 -11.23
CA THR A 90 -5.37 -19.76 -9.97
C THR A 90 -6.74 -19.41 -9.39
N PRO A 91 -6.95 -19.64 -8.08
CA PRO A 91 -8.24 -19.42 -7.45
C PRO A 91 -8.69 -17.97 -7.56
N LEU A 92 -9.99 -17.78 -7.78
CA LEU A 92 -10.65 -16.49 -7.80
C LEU A 92 -11.18 -16.15 -6.40
N THR A 93 -11.07 -14.89 -5.99
CA THR A 93 -11.78 -14.41 -4.79
C THR A 93 -13.29 -14.40 -5.05
N CYS A 94 -14.10 -14.30 -3.99
CA CYS A 94 -15.56 -14.33 -4.15
C CYS A 94 -16.09 -13.17 -5.01
N VAL A 95 -15.48 -11.97 -4.91
CA VAL A 95 -15.87 -10.81 -5.74
C VAL A 95 -15.46 -11.01 -7.19
N GLU A 96 -14.31 -11.65 -7.45
CA GLU A 96 -13.86 -11.99 -8.80
C GLU A 96 -14.84 -12.98 -9.46
N ARG A 97 -15.30 -14.00 -8.72
CA ARG A 97 -16.36 -14.92 -9.22
C ARG A 97 -17.68 -14.19 -9.50
N ALA A 98 -18.08 -13.27 -8.62
CA ALA A 98 -19.28 -12.48 -8.84
C ALA A 98 -19.17 -11.65 -10.12
N ALA A 99 -18.05 -10.95 -10.31
CA ALA A 99 -17.77 -10.16 -11.49
C ALA A 99 -17.68 -11.01 -12.77
N GLN A 100 -17.04 -12.17 -12.70
CA GLN A 100 -16.94 -13.12 -13.81
C GLN A 100 -18.34 -13.58 -14.27
N LYS A 101 -19.26 -13.86 -13.35
CA LYS A 101 -20.64 -14.21 -13.70
C LYS A 101 -21.35 -13.06 -14.40
N VAL A 102 -21.18 -11.83 -13.94
CA VAL A 102 -21.75 -10.63 -14.59
C VAL A 102 -21.16 -10.44 -16.00
N ARG A 103 -19.84 -10.63 -16.16
CA ARG A 103 -19.18 -10.56 -17.47
C ARG A 103 -19.76 -11.58 -18.43
N ILE A 104 -19.84 -12.86 -18.05
CA ILE A 104 -20.30 -13.94 -18.94
C ILE A 104 -21.73 -13.64 -19.43
N GLU A 105 -22.60 -13.16 -18.54
CA GLU A 105 -23.97 -12.76 -18.91
C GLU A 105 -24.02 -11.55 -19.87
N ALA A 106 -23.06 -10.63 -19.77
CA ALA A 106 -22.95 -9.45 -20.64
C ALA A 106 -22.38 -9.82 -22.01
N GLU A 107 -21.25 -10.53 -22.05
CA GLU A 107 -20.60 -11.00 -23.29
C GLU A 107 -21.50 -11.92 -24.11
N GLY A 108 -22.36 -12.73 -23.46
CA GLY A 108 -23.33 -13.58 -24.15
C GLY A 108 -24.42 -12.82 -24.93
N LYS A 109 -24.49 -11.49 -24.79
CA LYS A 109 -25.47 -10.62 -25.49
C LYS A 109 -24.82 -9.70 -26.53
N VAL A 110 -23.50 -9.75 -26.64
CA VAL A 110 -22.73 -8.86 -27.52
C VAL A 110 -23.00 -9.22 -28.98
N ASN A 111 -23.15 -8.18 -29.80
CA ASN A 111 -23.27 -8.31 -31.26
C ASN A 111 -21.88 -8.09 -31.89
N ASP A 112 -21.46 -9.00 -32.77
CA ASP A 112 -20.23 -8.91 -33.56
C ASP A 112 -20.14 -7.61 -34.38
N ASP A 113 -21.27 -6.98 -34.70
CA ASP A 113 -21.35 -5.69 -35.40
C ASP A 113 -20.64 -4.53 -34.71
N LEU A 114 -20.41 -4.62 -33.38
CA LEU A 114 -19.75 -3.59 -32.58
C LEU A 114 -18.24 -3.82 -32.44
N LYS A 115 -17.74 -4.93 -32.98
CA LYS A 115 -16.32 -5.24 -32.95
C LYS A 115 -15.57 -4.41 -33.99
N GLY A 116 -14.45 -3.83 -33.58
CA GLY A 116 -13.54 -3.11 -34.47
C GLY A 116 -12.32 -3.91 -34.87
N SER A 117 -11.72 -3.52 -35.98
CA SER A 117 -10.37 -3.90 -36.38
C SER A 117 -9.38 -3.00 -35.64
N GLY A 118 -8.82 -3.51 -34.54
CA GLY A 118 -7.95 -2.78 -33.63
C GLY A 118 -6.61 -2.31 -34.22
N LEU A 119 -5.70 -1.85 -33.35
CA LEU A 119 -4.32 -1.52 -33.72
C LEU A 119 -3.48 -2.78 -33.93
N GLU A 120 -2.61 -2.79 -34.93
CA GLU A 120 -1.56 -3.80 -35.02
C GLU A 120 -0.44 -3.48 -34.00
N LEU A 121 -0.41 -4.22 -32.90
CA LEU A 121 0.46 -3.91 -31.76
C LEU A 121 1.90 -4.45 -31.89
N LYS A 122 2.19 -5.30 -32.90
CA LYS A 122 3.40 -6.15 -32.97
C LYS A 122 4.73 -5.38 -32.91
N GLU A 123 4.83 -4.23 -33.56
CA GLU A 123 6.08 -3.46 -33.62
C GLU A 123 6.41 -2.73 -32.31
N ILE A 124 5.39 -2.46 -31.47
CA ILE A 124 5.54 -1.72 -30.21
C ILE A 124 5.62 -2.68 -29.02
N CYS A 125 4.87 -3.79 -29.05
CA CYS A 125 4.95 -4.80 -28.00
C CYS A 125 6.36 -5.38 -27.91
N ASN A 126 6.79 -5.70 -26.69
CA ASN A 126 8.12 -6.28 -26.39
C ASN A 126 9.29 -5.30 -26.45
N LYS A 127 9.07 -4.01 -26.73
CA LYS A 127 10.13 -2.99 -26.58
C LYS A 127 10.64 -2.90 -25.14
N VAL A 128 9.79 -3.23 -24.16
CA VAL A 128 10.17 -3.33 -22.74
C VAL A 128 11.27 -4.36 -22.50
N ASP A 129 11.34 -5.43 -23.32
CA ASP A 129 12.31 -6.50 -23.11
C ASP A 129 13.77 -6.02 -23.34
N LYS A 130 13.95 -4.90 -24.07
CA LYS A 130 15.26 -4.26 -24.33
C LYS A 130 15.84 -3.53 -23.12
N ILE A 131 15.01 -3.18 -22.13
CA ILE A 131 15.41 -2.40 -20.94
C ILE A 131 15.39 -3.24 -19.66
N ILE A 132 15.11 -4.53 -19.79
CA ILE A 132 15.15 -5.47 -18.68
C ILE A 132 16.62 -5.84 -18.44
N ASP A 133 17.09 -5.59 -17.22
CA ASP A 133 18.40 -6.06 -16.78
C ASP A 133 18.30 -7.51 -16.34
N LYS A 134 19.24 -8.35 -16.77
CA LYS A 134 19.29 -9.78 -16.43
C LYS A 134 20.62 -10.12 -15.77
N ASP A 135 20.59 -11.09 -14.84
CA ASP A 135 21.80 -11.64 -14.25
C ASP A 135 22.50 -12.59 -15.24
N ASN A 136 23.68 -13.09 -14.84
CA ASN A 136 24.47 -14.02 -15.64
C ASN A 136 23.75 -15.36 -15.91
N SER A 137 22.69 -15.68 -15.16
CA SER A 137 21.85 -16.87 -15.33
C SER A 137 20.61 -16.58 -16.20
N GLY A 138 20.47 -15.35 -16.71
CA GLY A 138 19.33 -14.92 -17.52
C GLY A 138 18.09 -14.53 -16.73
N ASN A 139 18.13 -14.49 -15.40
CA ASN A 139 17.01 -14.07 -14.56
C ASN A 139 16.89 -12.55 -14.57
N VAL A 140 15.66 -12.06 -14.67
CA VAL A 140 15.38 -10.64 -14.64
C VAL A 140 15.68 -10.05 -13.26
N ILE A 141 16.37 -8.91 -13.21
CA ILE A 141 16.75 -8.22 -11.96
C ILE A 141 15.87 -6.97 -11.77
N LYS A 142 15.89 -6.07 -12.77
CA LYS A 142 15.28 -4.74 -12.68
C LYS A 142 14.93 -4.18 -14.06
N ILE A 143 14.19 -3.09 -14.08
CA ILE A 143 13.91 -2.30 -15.29
C ILE A 143 14.84 -1.06 -15.30
N LYS A 144 15.55 -0.84 -16.41
CA LYS A 144 16.42 0.34 -16.61
C LYS A 144 15.56 1.57 -16.89
N GLN A 145 15.25 2.31 -15.83
CA GLN A 145 14.31 3.44 -15.86
C GLN A 145 14.77 4.59 -16.77
N ASP A 146 16.07 4.87 -16.81
CA ASP A 146 16.70 5.85 -17.69
C ASP A 146 16.49 5.52 -19.17
N GLN A 147 16.53 4.23 -19.53
CA GLN A 147 16.30 3.75 -20.89
C GLN A 147 14.81 3.65 -21.25
N LEU A 148 13.94 3.43 -20.26
CA LEU A 148 12.48 3.39 -20.44
C LEU A 148 11.95 4.70 -21.05
N VAL A 149 12.45 5.85 -20.58
CA VAL A 149 12.06 7.17 -21.09
C VAL A 149 12.47 7.34 -22.56
N SER A 150 13.67 6.87 -22.91
CA SER A 150 14.21 6.94 -24.28
C SER A 150 13.45 6.04 -25.27
N ILE A 151 13.11 4.82 -24.86
CA ILE A 151 12.44 3.83 -25.74
C ILE A 151 10.95 4.11 -25.91
N PHE A 152 10.31 4.68 -24.88
CA PHE A 152 8.91 5.05 -24.91
C PHE A 152 8.74 6.54 -24.60
N PRO A 153 9.10 7.45 -25.52
CA PRO A 153 8.87 8.87 -25.30
C PRO A 153 7.35 9.12 -25.16
N LEU A 154 6.91 9.52 -23.98
CA LEU A 154 5.52 9.94 -23.76
C LEU A 154 5.40 11.39 -24.19
N ASN A 155 4.26 11.75 -24.78
CA ASN A 155 3.93 13.16 -24.96
C ASN A 155 3.92 13.86 -23.58
N ASN A 156 4.62 14.99 -23.48
CA ASN A 156 4.92 15.81 -22.28
C ASN A 156 3.77 16.06 -21.26
N GLU A 157 2.52 15.76 -21.60
CA GLU A 157 1.36 15.89 -20.71
C GLU A 157 1.15 14.71 -19.76
N CYS A 158 1.53 13.47 -20.12
CA CYS A 158 1.55 12.35 -19.16
C CYS A 158 2.77 12.43 -18.21
N GLU A 159 3.77 13.25 -18.56
CA GLU A 159 5.04 13.46 -17.83
C GLU A 159 4.96 14.49 -16.70
N LYS A 160 4.05 15.49 -16.74
CA LYS A 160 3.93 16.56 -15.71
C LYS A 160 3.57 16.08 -14.28
N LYS A 161 3.54 14.78 -14.05
CA LYS A 161 3.22 14.12 -12.80
C LYS A 161 4.34 13.18 -12.32
N GLU A 162 5.56 13.32 -12.88
CA GLU A 162 6.70 12.40 -12.69
C GLU A 162 7.48 12.53 -11.37
N LYS A 163 7.31 13.60 -10.58
CA LYS A 163 8.21 13.81 -9.43
C LYS A 163 8.01 12.91 -8.20
N ASP A 164 6.90 12.16 -8.08
CA ASP A 164 6.71 11.27 -6.93
C ASP A 164 6.13 9.93 -7.36
N GLY A 165 6.90 8.87 -7.08
CA GLY A 165 6.57 7.48 -7.40
C GLY A 165 5.22 7.06 -6.84
N PHE A 166 4.56 6.15 -7.56
CA PHE A 166 3.20 5.65 -7.30
C PHE A 166 2.95 5.16 -5.85
N LEU A 167 4.03 4.80 -5.14
CA LEU A 167 4.03 4.25 -3.79
C LEU A 167 4.56 5.22 -2.71
N LYS A 168 5.11 6.38 -3.10
CA LYS A 168 5.51 7.42 -2.14
C LYS A 168 4.39 8.45 -2.03
N GLU A 169 3.52 8.24 -1.04
CA GLU A 169 2.88 9.31 -0.27
C GLU A 169 2.19 10.42 -1.09
N LYS A 170 1.32 10.04 -2.04
CA LYS A 170 0.24 10.94 -2.50
C LYS A 170 -1.09 10.43 -2.01
N THR A 171 -1.70 11.24 -1.16
CA THR A 171 -2.88 10.93 -0.35
C THR A 171 -4.03 10.42 -1.20
N TRP A 172 -4.62 9.30 -0.78
CA TRP A 172 -5.96 8.92 -1.22
C TRP A 172 -6.90 10.08 -0.88
N LYS A 173 -7.39 10.75 -1.92
CA LYS A 173 -8.23 11.93 -1.73
C LYS A 173 -9.68 11.46 -1.66
N CYS A 174 -10.26 11.58 -0.47
CA CYS A 174 -11.66 11.27 -0.25
C CYS A 174 -12.49 12.51 -0.50
N TYR A 175 -13.31 12.48 -1.56
CA TYR A 175 -14.17 13.58 -1.96
C TYR A 175 -15.62 13.25 -1.65
N ASN A 176 -16.39 14.28 -1.29
CA ASN A 176 -17.83 14.16 -1.27
C ASN A 176 -18.33 14.01 -2.71
N ILE A 177 -18.96 12.87 -3.00
CA ILE A 177 -19.67 12.70 -4.26
C ILE A 177 -21.01 13.41 -4.10
N ASN A 178 -21.09 14.64 -4.61
CA ASN A 178 -22.28 15.52 -4.61
C ASN A 178 -23.53 14.94 -5.31
N ARG A 179 -23.52 13.67 -5.73
CA ARG A 179 -24.72 12.96 -6.21
C ARG A 179 -25.41 12.12 -5.13
N LYS A 180 -24.75 11.79 -4.00
CA LYS A 180 -25.28 10.84 -3.00
C LYS A 180 -24.89 11.13 -1.54
N GLY A 181 -24.09 12.16 -1.26
CA GLY A 181 -23.75 12.56 0.12
C GLY A 181 -22.73 11.66 0.82
N THR A 182 -21.92 10.91 0.06
CA THR A 182 -20.92 9.96 0.59
C THR A 182 -19.50 10.34 0.16
N ASN A 183 -18.52 10.06 1.02
CA ASN A 183 -17.10 10.30 0.76
C ASN A 183 -16.45 9.09 0.10
N LEU A 184 -16.08 9.18 -1.18
CA LEU A 184 -15.32 8.12 -1.87
C LEU A 184 -13.86 8.52 -2.01
N CYS A 185 -12.98 7.61 -1.59
CA CYS A 185 -11.53 7.78 -1.68
C CYS A 185 -11.05 7.40 -3.10
N LEU A 186 -10.59 8.41 -3.83
CA LEU A 186 -10.14 8.28 -5.22
C LEU A 186 -8.71 7.75 -5.27
N PRO A 187 -8.46 6.58 -5.90
CA PRO A 187 -7.11 6.04 -6.02
C PRO A 187 -6.16 7.02 -6.70
N PRO A 188 -4.94 7.22 -6.18
CA PRO A 188 -3.92 8.03 -6.85
C PRO A 188 -3.72 7.58 -8.31
N ARG A 189 -3.71 6.27 -8.58
CA ARG A 189 -3.64 5.72 -9.95
C ARG A 189 -4.66 6.35 -10.91
N ARG A 190 -5.94 6.35 -10.54
CA ARG A 190 -7.02 6.95 -11.35
C ARG A 190 -6.80 8.45 -11.58
N GLN A 191 -6.28 9.16 -10.57
CA GLN A 191 -5.93 10.59 -10.69
C GLN A 191 -4.82 10.84 -11.70
N TYR A 192 -3.86 9.92 -11.79
CA TYR A 192 -2.64 10.02 -12.60
C TYR A 192 -2.67 9.21 -13.91
N MET A 193 -3.81 8.59 -14.23
CA MET A 193 -4.04 7.83 -15.46
C MET A 193 -3.81 8.68 -16.72
N CYS A 194 -3.09 8.13 -17.69
CA CYS A 194 -2.80 8.75 -18.98
C CYS A 194 -4.00 8.58 -19.94
N THR A 195 -4.79 9.65 -20.11
CA THR A 195 -6.04 9.64 -20.90
C THR A 195 -5.96 10.53 -22.14
N LYS A 196 -4.77 10.94 -22.57
CA LYS A 196 -4.58 11.96 -23.60
C LYS A 196 -5.21 11.59 -24.97
N PRO A 197 -4.96 10.42 -25.58
CA PRO A 197 -5.55 10.11 -26.89
C PRO A 197 -7.08 10.17 -26.85
N MET A 198 -7.68 9.65 -25.76
CA MET A 198 -9.12 9.78 -25.50
C MET A 198 -9.58 11.24 -25.38
N ASN A 199 -8.78 12.14 -24.79
CA ASN A 199 -9.08 13.57 -24.71
C ASN A 199 -9.01 14.27 -26.07
N GLU A 200 -8.31 13.71 -27.05
CA GLU A 200 -8.14 14.28 -28.40
C GLU A 200 -9.19 13.74 -29.39
N MET A 201 -9.89 12.65 -29.06
CA MET A 201 -10.96 12.11 -29.89
C MET A 201 -12.03 13.15 -30.23
N THR A 202 -12.64 13.02 -31.40
CA THR A 202 -13.73 13.88 -31.85
C THR A 202 -14.86 13.05 -32.47
N ARG A 203 -16.07 13.62 -32.49
CA ARG A 203 -17.24 12.98 -33.13
C ARG A 203 -17.07 12.75 -34.64
N ALA A 204 -16.16 13.48 -35.29
CA ALA A 204 -15.96 13.43 -36.74
C ALA A 204 -15.00 12.30 -37.15
N TYR A 205 -14.04 11.97 -36.29
CA TYR A 205 -13.00 10.99 -36.59
C TYR A 205 -13.17 9.66 -35.86
N ASN A 206 -13.92 9.62 -34.74
CA ASN A 206 -14.02 8.43 -33.89
C ASN A 206 -15.46 7.89 -33.81
N SER A 207 -16.23 8.05 -34.88
CA SER A 207 -17.64 7.63 -34.97
C SER A 207 -17.86 6.29 -35.66
N ASP A 208 -16.81 5.52 -35.94
CA ASP A 208 -16.88 4.14 -36.43
C ASP A 208 -16.12 3.19 -35.49
N ASN A 209 -16.32 1.88 -35.65
CA ASN A 209 -15.75 0.88 -34.75
C ASN A 209 -14.22 0.94 -34.71
N ASP A 210 -13.58 1.06 -35.87
CA ASP A 210 -12.15 0.88 -36.02
C ASP A 210 -11.41 2.10 -35.45
N THR A 211 -11.86 3.30 -35.81
CA THR A 211 -11.23 4.55 -35.33
C THR A 211 -11.47 4.77 -33.84
N LEU A 212 -12.64 4.39 -33.32
CA LEU A 212 -12.92 4.45 -31.89
C LEU A 212 -12.05 3.44 -31.13
N LEU A 213 -12.01 2.19 -31.59
CA LEU A 213 -11.21 1.14 -30.95
C LEU A 213 -9.72 1.50 -30.94
N LYS A 214 -9.18 1.98 -32.07
CA LYS A 214 -7.77 2.38 -32.17
C LYS A 214 -7.40 3.47 -31.15
N ALA A 215 -8.23 4.51 -31.01
CA ALA A 215 -7.97 5.58 -30.05
C ALA A 215 -8.03 5.11 -28.58
N ILE A 216 -8.93 4.17 -28.27
CA ILE A 216 -9.02 3.59 -26.92
C ILE A 216 -7.85 2.62 -26.64
N MET A 217 -7.44 1.81 -27.63
CA MET A 217 -6.25 0.96 -27.52
C MET A 217 -4.97 1.78 -27.34
N GLU A 218 -4.82 2.90 -28.06
CA GLU A 218 -3.69 3.82 -27.88
C GLU A 218 -3.69 4.43 -26.47
N THR A 219 -4.87 4.81 -25.96
CA THR A 219 -5.00 5.28 -24.57
C THR A 219 -4.58 4.20 -23.57
N ALA A 220 -5.03 2.96 -23.78
CA ALA A 220 -4.69 1.83 -22.92
C ALA A 220 -3.18 1.51 -22.95
N GLN A 221 -2.55 1.53 -24.13
CA GLN A 221 -1.12 1.33 -24.30
C GLN A 221 -0.30 2.43 -23.59
N ASN A 222 -0.69 3.69 -23.76
CA ASN A 222 -0.03 4.81 -23.10
C ASN A 222 -0.16 4.76 -21.57
N GLU A 223 -1.31 4.30 -21.05
CA GLU A 223 -1.46 4.05 -19.62
C GLU A 223 -0.59 2.89 -19.14
N GLY A 224 -0.47 1.80 -19.90
CA GLY A 224 0.45 0.70 -19.60
C GLY A 224 1.90 1.18 -19.46
N ILE A 225 2.36 2.01 -20.40
CA ILE A 225 3.70 2.64 -20.36
C ILE A 225 3.83 3.59 -19.15
N ASN A 226 2.81 4.41 -18.90
CA ASN A 226 2.78 5.33 -17.76
C ASN A 226 2.87 4.58 -16.41
N ILE A 227 2.23 3.42 -16.28
CA ILE A 227 2.34 2.55 -15.10
C ILE A 227 3.78 2.07 -14.91
N LEU A 228 4.42 1.56 -15.97
CA LEU A 228 5.82 1.09 -15.91
C LEU A 228 6.77 2.21 -15.48
N ARG A 229 6.56 3.43 -15.98
CA ARG A 229 7.38 4.58 -15.58
C ARG A 229 7.23 4.94 -14.10
N ARG A 230 6.04 4.72 -13.52
CA ARG A 230 5.73 5.15 -12.15
C ARG A 230 6.06 4.11 -11.09
N ILE A 231 6.03 2.83 -11.46
CA ILE A 231 6.44 1.74 -10.59
C ILE A 231 7.94 1.57 -10.75
N ASN A 232 8.71 2.07 -9.78
CA ASN A 232 10.16 1.88 -9.78
C ASN A 232 10.49 0.42 -9.43
N VAL A 233 10.73 -0.39 -10.45
CA VAL A 233 11.03 -1.82 -10.31
C VAL A 233 12.53 -2.02 -10.20
N GLN A 234 13.02 -1.97 -8.95
CA GLN A 234 14.40 -2.34 -8.60
C GLN A 234 14.51 -3.80 -8.13
N ASP A 235 13.38 -4.49 -7.96
CA ASP A 235 13.28 -5.89 -7.50
C ASP A 235 12.08 -6.56 -8.19
N LEU A 236 12.28 -7.81 -8.65
CA LEU A 236 11.25 -8.71 -9.17
C LEU A 236 10.02 -8.82 -8.27
N LYS A 237 10.17 -8.67 -6.95
CA LYS A 237 9.03 -8.71 -6.00
C LYS A 237 7.98 -7.64 -6.27
N LYS A 238 8.31 -6.58 -7.04
CA LYS A 238 7.37 -5.52 -7.45
C LYS A 238 6.71 -5.78 -8.81
N PHE A 239 7.04 -6.86 -9.51
CA PHE A 239 6.41 -7.21 -10.78
C PHE A 239 4.89 -7.44 -10.66
N PRO A 240 4.36 -8.09 -9.59
CA PRO A 240 2.92 -8.17 -9.38
C PRO A 240 2.23 -6.81 -9.28
N ASP A 241 2.91 -5.79 -8.76
CA ASP A 241 2.36 -4.43 -8.64
C ASP A 241 2.05 -3.81 -9.99
N ILE A 242 2.82 -4.15 -11.03
CA ILE A 242 2.57 -3.73 -12.42
C ILE A 242 1.22 -4.28 -12.89
N CYS A 243 1.01 -5.58 -12.70
CA CYS A 243 -0.22 -6.25 -13.13
C CYS A 243 -1.42 -5.75 -12.34
N ASP A 244 -1.29 -5.54 -11.03
CA ASP A 244 -2.35 -4.93 -10.22
C ASP A 244 -2.72 -3.52 -10.72
N ALA A 245 -1.73 -2.67 -10.97
CA ALA A 245 -1.98 -1.32 -11.47
C ALA A 245 -2.66 -1.35 -12.85
N MET A 246 -2.21 -2.22 -13.77
CA MET A 246 -2.84 -2.39 -15.09
C MET A 246 -4.28 -2.92 -14.96
N LYS A 247 -4.52 -3.92 -14.11
CA LYS A 247 -5.85 -4.47 -13.80
C LYS A 247 -6.84 -3.37 -13.36
N TYR A 248 -6.44 -2.54 -12.41
CA TYR A 248 -7.29 -1.46 -11.91
C TYR A 248 -7.45 -0.32 -12.95
N SER A 249 -6.41 0.00 -13.71
CA SER A 249 -6.49 1.01 -14.79
C SER A 249 -7.36 0.56 -15.97
N PHE A 250 -7.32 -0.71 -16.33
CA PHE A 250 -8.23 -1.29 -17.33
C PHE A 250 -9.69 -1.17 -16.90
N ALA A 251 -9.98 -1.53 -15.64
CA ALA A 251 -11.33 -1.44 -15.10
C ALA A 251 -11.85 0.01 -15.04
N ASP A 252 -11.00 0.96 -14.65
CA ASP A 252 -11.35 2.39 -14.66
C ASP A 252 -11.55 2.93 -16.09
N LEU A 253 -10.73 2.51 -17.06
CA LEU A 253 -10.94 2.85 -18.46
C LEU A 253 -12.32 2.33 -18.93
N GLY A 254 -12.67 1.10 -18.54
CA GLY A 254 -13.99 0.53 -18.77
C GLY A 254 -15.12 1.39 -18.16
N ASP A 255 -14.98 1.84 -16.92
CA ASP A 255 -16.00 2.70 -16.30
C ASP A 255 -16.09 4.10 -16.95
N ILE A 256 -14.98 4.66 -17.42
CA ILE A 256 -15.01 5.91 -18.20
C ILE A 256 -15.78 5.68 -19.51
N ILE A 257 -15.44 4.62 -20.25
CA ILE A 257 -16.04 4.31 -21.54
C ILE A 257 -17.50 3.89 -21.40
N ARG A 258 -17.89 3.16 -20.36
CA ARG A 258 -19.29 2.79 -20.11
C ARG A 258 -20.12 3.91 -19.44
N GLY A 259 -19.48 5.00 -19.04
CA GLY A 259 -20.15 6.18 -18.44
C GLY A 259 -20.51 6.02 -16.96
N ARG A 260 -19.81 5.13 -16.25
CA ARG A 260 -20.02 4.72 -14.86
C ARG A 260 -18.98 5.29 -13.88
N ASP A 261 -17.95 5.98 -14.38
CA ASP A 261 -16.89 6.57 -13.56
C ASP A 261 -17.42 7.63 -12.57
N PHE A 262 -17.02 7.48 -11.31
CA PHE A 262 -17.43 8.30 -10.17
C PHE A 262 -16.63 9.60 -10.04
N TRP A 263 -15.48 9.72 -10.71
CA TRP A 263 -14.66 10.92 -10.60
C TRP A 263 -15.23 12.08 -11.43
N ASN A 264 -16.16 12.81 -10.82
CA ASN A 264 -16.90 13.89 -11.46
C ASN A 264 -16.55 15.29 -10.94
N THR A 265 -15.62 15.42 -9.99
CA THR A 265 -15.24 16.72 -9.39
C THR A 265 -14.28 17.51 -10.28
N ASP A 266 -13.48 16.83 -11.09
CA ASP A 266 -12.54 17.45 -12.04
C ASP A 266 -13.27 17.90 -13.33
N PRO A 267 -13.20 19.19 -13.70
CA PRO A 267 -13.78 19.70 -14.95
C PRO A 267 -13.32 18.96 -16.22
N LYS A 268 -12.09 18.45 -16.26
CA LYS A 268 -11.58 17.67 -17.40
C LYS A 268 -12.34 16.36 -17.57
N GLN A 269 -12.63 15.67 -16.46
CA GLN A 269 -13.41 14.43 -16.47
C GLN A 269 -14.87 14.68 -16.89
N LYS A 270 -15.47 15.82 -16.47
CA LYS A 270 -16.80 16.23 -16.95
C LYS A 270 -16.83 16.44 -18.46
N ARG A 271 -15.82 17.13 -19.01
CA ARG A 271 -15.70 17.36 -20.47
C ARG A 271 -15.51 16.06 -21.23
N MET A 272 -14.68 15.15 -20.72
CA MET A 272 -14.48 13.81 -21.27
C MET A 272 -15.81 13.06 -21.37
N LYS A 273 -16.61 13.08 -20.30
CA LYS A 273 -17.92 12.43 -20.28
C LYS A 273 -18.84 12.94 -21.39
N THR A 274 -19.02 14.26 -21.50
CA THR A 274 -19.87 14.87 -22.54
C THR A 274 -19.36 14.60 -23.95
N LYS A 275 -18.03 14.57 -24.12
CA LYS A 275 -17.40 14.19 -25.38
C LYS A 275 -17.74 12.75 -25.78
N LEU A 276 -17.62 11.80 -24.86
CA LEU A 276 -17.99 10.40 -25.11
C LEU A 276 -19.48 10.26 -25.42
N GLU A 277 -20.36 10.96 -24.71
CA GLU A 277 -21.81 10.99 -25.03
C GLU A 277 -22.06 11.45 -26.48
N THR A 278 -21.32 12.46 -26.94
CA THR A 278 -21.42 12.98 -28.32
C THR A 278 -20.86 11.99 -29.36
N ILE A 279 -19.70 11.38 -29.07
CA ILE A 279 -19.07 10.39 -29.95
C ILE A 279 -19.97 9.18 -30.13
N PHE A 280 -20.50 8.62 -29.04
CA PHE A 280 -21.39 7.46 -29.10
C PHE A 280 -22.74 7.79 -29.76
N GLY A 281 -23.19 9.04 -29.70
CA GLY A 281 -24.34 9.50 -30.48
C GLY A 281 -24.10 9.48 -31.99
N SER A 282 -22.94 9.98 -32.44
CA SER A 282 -22.52 9.91 -33.84
C SER A 282 -22.32 8.46 -34.30
N PHE A 283 -21.69 7.66 -33.45
CA PHE A 283 -21.49 6.23 -33.68
C PHE A 283 -22.82 5.48 -33.85
N ASN A 284 -23.82 5.73 -33.00
CA ASN A 284 -25.16 5.14 -33.15
C ASN A 284 -25.84 5.55 -34.47
N GLN A 285 -25.66 6.80 -34.91
CA GLN A 285 -26.19 7.25 -36.21
C GLN A 285 -25.55 6.48 -37.37
N ASN A 286 -24.23 6.24 -37.32
CA ASN A 286 -23.54 5.45 -38.32
C ASN A 286 -23.98 3.98 -38.30
N LEU A 287 -24.18 3.38 -37.13
CA LEU A 287 -24.76 2.03 -37.01
C LEU A 287 -26.15 1.97 -37.68
N LYS A 288 -27.01 2.96 -37.40
CA LYS A 288 -28.34 3.05 -38.00
C LYS A 288 -28.28 3.19 -39.53
N ASN A 289 -27.40 4.06 -40.04
CA ASN A 289 -27.24 4.27 -41.48
C ASN A 289 -26.73 3.02 -42.21
N ASN A 290 -25.97 2.18 -41.52
CA ASN A 290 -25.47 0.89 -42.03
C ASN A 290 -26.44 -0.28 -41.75
N ASN A 291 -27.71 -0.01 -41.44
CA ASN A 291 -28.74 -1.02 -41.14
C ASN A 291 -28.39 -1.98 -39.98
N LYS A 292 -27.58 -1.53 -39.02
CA LYS A 292 -27.25 -2.27 -37.79
C LYS A 292 -28.20 -1.90 -36.64
N LYS A 293 -28.02 -2.55 -35.47
CA LYS A 293 -28.81 -2.31 -34.25
C LYS A 293 -28.82 -0.83 -33.87
N ASN A 294 -30.01 -0.30 -33.59
CA ASN A 294 -30.22 1.11 -33.22
C ASN A 294 -30.48 1.25 -31.71
N TYR A 295 -29.76 2.19 -31.08
CA TYR A 295 -29.81 2.47 -29.65
C TYR A 295 -30.44 3.84 -29.33
N ASN A 296 -31.36 4.34 -30.16
CA ASN A 296 -32.04 5.61 -29.90
C ASN A 296 -32.77 5.68 -28.54
N TYR A 297 -33.20 4.54 -27.99
CA TYR A 297 -33.81 4.45 -26.65
C TYR A 297 -32.84 4.78 -25.51
N ASP A 298 -31.53 4.82 -25.80
CA ASP A 298 -30.44 5.04 -24.86
C ASP A 298 -29.88 6.50 -24.93
N HIS A 299 -30.43 7.32 -25.84
CA HIS A 299 -30.08 8.74 -25.96
C HIS A 299 -30.46 9.50 -24.66
N PRO A 300 -29.65 10.50 -24.22
CA PRO A 300 -28.44 11.02 -24.86
C PRO A 300 -27.14 10.35 -24.43
N LYS A 301 -27.19 9.44 -23.45
CA LYS A 301 -25.97 8.95 -22.77
C LYS A 301 -25.37 7.70 -23.41
N TYR A 302 -26.21 6.93 -24.08
CA TYR A 302 -25.85 5.71 -24.79
C TYR A 302 -25.17 4.67 -23.87
N LEU A 303 -25.64 4.51 -22.63
CA LEU A 303 -24.97 3.66 -21.62
C LEU A 303 -25.00 2.17 -21.97
N ASN A 304 -26.09 1.68 -22.57
CA ASN A 304 -26.21 0.31 -23.05
C ASN A 304 -25.31 0.10 -24.28
N LEU A 305 -25.36 0.98 -25.28
CA LEU A 305 -24.48 0.92 -26.46
C LEU A 305 -23.00 0.93 -26.05
N ARG A 306 -22.62 1.80 -25.12
CA ARG A 306 -21.25 1.91 -24.59
C ARG A 306 -20.81 0.65 -23.85
N SER A 307 -21.75 -0.01 -23.16
CA SER A 307 -21.49 -1.28 -22.47
C SER A 307 -21.31 -2.41 -23.48
N ASP A 308 -22.25 -2.58 -24.41
CA ASP A 308 -22.19 -3.60 -25.47
C ASP A 308 -20.91 -3.42 -26.33
N TRP A 309 -20.52 -2.18 -26.63
CA TRP A 309 -19.29 -1.87 -27.37
C TRP A 309 -18.03 -2.22 -26.58
N TRP A 310 -17.97 -1.89 -25.29
CA TRP A 310 -16.83 -2.28 -24.47
C TRP A 310 -16.71 -3.80 -24.41
N ASP A 311 -17.81 -4.51 -24.18
CA ASP A 311 -17.82 -5.96 -24.02
C ASP A 311 -17.35 -6.67 -25.31
N ALA A 312 -17.65 -6.10 -26.49
CA ALA A 312 -17.14 -6.57 -27.79
C ALA A 312 -15.62 -6.41 -27.96
N ASN A 313 -15.01 -5.39 -27.34
CA ASN A 313 -13.66 -4.94 -27.65
C ASN A 313 -12.66 -5.03 -26.48
N ARG A 314 -13.11 -5.35 -25.25
CA ARG A 314 -12.31 -5.30 -24.02
C ARG A 314 -11.04 -6.17 -24.07
N ARG A 315 -11.07 -7.28 -24.81
CA ARG A 315 -9.89 -8.16 -25.02
C ARG A 315 -8.77 -7.45 -25.77
N ASP A 316 -9.09 -6.71 -26.83
CA ASP A 316 -8.09 -5.99 -27.62
C ASP A 316 -7.53 -4.78 -26.86
N ILE A 317 -8.38 -4.13 -26.05
CA ILE A 317 -7.97 -3.04 -25.15
C ILE A 317 -7.01 -3.55 -24.06
N TRP A 318 -7.29 -4.72 -23.48
CA TRP A 318 -6.39 -5.35 -22.49
C TRP A 318 -5.04 -5.72 -23.08
N LYS A 319 -5.03 -6.31 -24.28
CA LYS A 319 -3.79 -6.56 -25.04
C LYS A 319 -3.00 -5.28 -25.22
N ALA A 320 -3.64 -4.20 -25.67
CA ALA A 320 -2.97 -2.92 -25.83
C ALA A 320 -2.34 -2.40 -24.53
N MET A 321 -3.05 -2.51 -23.39
CA MET A 321 -2.54 -2.08 -22.08
C MET A 321 -1.34 -2.90 -21.59
N THR A 322 -1.39 -4.22 -21.77
CA THR A 322 -0.41 -5.18 -21.24
C THR A 322 0.71 -5.52 -22.23
N CYS A 323 0.63 -5.03 -23.47
CA CYS A 323 1.59 -5.19 -24.56
C CYS A 323 3.05 -4.92 -24.17
N ASN A 324 3.28 -3.99 -23.24
CA ASN A 324 4.61 -3.63 -22.73
C ASN A 324 4.87 -4.11 -21.29
N ALA A 325 4.02 -4.98 -20.72
CA ALA A 325 4.32 -5.61 -19.44
C ALA A 325 5.55 -6.53 -19.59
N PRO A 326 6.49 -6.53 -18.63
CA PRO A 326 7.61 -7.47 -18.62
C PRO A 326 7.12 -8.92 -18.69
N HIS A 327 7.90 -9.79 -19.34
CA HIS A 327 7.55 -11.21 -19.48
C HIS A 327 7.19 -11.87 -18.13
N ASP A 328 8.02 -11.65 -17.11
CA ASP A 328 7.84 -12.29 -15.80
C ASP A 328 6.77 -11.62 -14.93
N ALA A 329 6.15 -10.53 -15.39
CA ALA A 329 5.08 -9.86 -14.68
C ALA A 329 3.82 -10.74 -14.70
N LYS A 330 3.39 -11.14 -13.50
CA LYS A 330 2.31 -12.10 -13.24
C LYS A 330 1.53 -11.61 -12.03
N PHE A 331 0.26 -11.97 -11.92
CA PHE A 331 -0.52 -11.64 -10.72
C PHE A 331 -0.08 -12.52 -9.54
N LEU A 332 -0.04 -11.91 -8.35
CA LEU A 332 0.10 -12.61 -7.08
C LEU A 332 -1.28 -12.65 -6.42
N LYS A 333 -1.78 -13.85 -6.14
CA LYS A 333 -3.07 -14.07 -5.48
C LYS A 333 -2.89 -14.73 -4.12
N LYS A 334 -3.86 -14.51 -3.24
CA LYS A 334 -3.95 -15.23 -1.97
C LYS A 334 -4.37 -16.68 -2.22
N ASP A 335 -3.68 -17.64 -1.60
CA ASP A 335 -4.11 -19.04 -1.62
C ASP A 335 -5.30 -19.23 -0.65
N PRO A 336 -6.50 -19.60 -1.14
CA PRO A 336 -7.66 -19.86 -0.30
C PRO A 336 -7.54 -21.17 0.49
N ASN A 337 -6.64 -22.09 0.08
CA ASN A 337 -6.48 -23.42 0.67
C ASN A 337 -5.24 -23.51 1.56
N ASP A 338 -4.55 -22.39 1.82
CA ASP A 338 -3.38 -22.41 2.71
C ASP A 338 -3.80 -22.68 4.15
N THR A 339 -3.58 -23.92 4.59
CA THR A 339 -3.75 -24.38 5.96
C THR A 339 -2.41 -24.42 6.73
N SER A 340 -1.33 -23.86 6.17
CA SER A 340 0.01 -24.02 6.75
C SER A 340 0.12 -23.27 8.10
N ARG A 341 0.78 -23.90 9.07
CA ARG A 341 1.08 -23.32 10.39
C ARG A 341 2.17 -22.24 10.35
N SER A 342 2.52 -21.74 9.16
CA SER A 342 3.51 -20.69 8.94
C SER A 342 2.93 -19.31 9.32
N SER A 343 3.79 -18.38 9.73
CA SER A 343 3.43 -17.01 10.11
C SER A 343 3.09 -16.08 8.94
N SER A 344 2.94 -16.61 7.73
CA SER A 344 2.66 -15.85 6.50
C SER A 344 1.83 -16.69 5.52
N ALA A 345 0.72 -16.14 5.02
CA ALA A 345 -0.07 -16.80 3.99
C ALA A 345 0.73 -16.93 2.70
N LYS A 346 0.70 -18.11 2.08
CA LYS A 346 1.37 -18.39 0.81
C LYS A 346 0.59 -17.73 -0.31
N GLY A 347 1.28 -16.88 -1.08
CA GLY A 347 0.74 -16.35 -2.31
C GLY A 347 0.94 -17.32 -3.48
N ILE A 348 -0.02 -17.39 -4.39
CA ILE A 348 0.06 -18.14 -5.65
C ILE A 348 0.29 -17.15 -6.79
N MET A 349 1.39 -17.33 -7.51
CA MET A 349 1.64 -16.60 -8.76
C MET A 349 0.83 -17.21 -9.91
N THR A 350 0.19 -16.38 -10.72
CA THR A 350 -0.43 -16.84 -11.97
C THR A 350 0.60 -17.35 -12.97
N ARG A 351 0.23 -18.34 -13.78
CA ARG A 351 1.13 -18.88 -14.82
C ARG A 351 1.26 -17.98 -16.05
N HIS A 352 0.35 -17.03 -16.23
CA HIS A 352 0.26 -16.26 -17.46
C HIS A 352 1.26 -15.08 -17.44
N PRO A 353 2.26 -15.08 -18.34
CA PRO A 353 3.23 -13.99 -18.44
C PRO A 353 2.57 -12.70 -18.93
N LYS A 354 3.29 -11.58 -18.84
CA LYS A 354 2.84 -10.25 -19.31
C LYS A 354 1.45 -9.88 -18.80
N CYS A 355 1.20 -10.14 -17.51
CA CYS A 355 -0.08 -9.92 -16.86
C CYS A 355 -1.26 -10.60 -17.57
N GLY A 356 -1.03 -11.71 -18.29
CA GLY A 356 -2.08 -12.39 -19.05
C GLY A 356 -2.45 -11.71 -20.37
N TYR A 357 -1.47 -11.12 -21.07
CA TYR A 357 -1.65 -10.45 -22.37
C TYR A 357 -2.48 -11.26 -23.38
N ASP A 358 -2.20 -12.56 -23.55
CA ASP A 358 -2.92 -13.45 -24.49
C ASP A 358 -4.05 -14.25 -23.82
N LYS A 359 -4.54 -13.79 -22.66
CA LYS A 359 -5.60 -14.46 -21.89
C LYS A 359 -6.79 -13.56 -21.69
N GLU A 360 -7.86 -14.13 -21.14
CA GLU A 360 -9.04 -13.39 -20.76
C GLU A 360 -8.65 -12.27 -19.76
N PRO A 361 -9.05 -11.01 -20.00
CA PRO A 361 -8.74 -9.92 -19.09
C PRO A 361 -9.37 -10.13 -17.72
N PRO A 362 -8.75 -9.63 -16.63
CA PRO A 362 -9.36 -9.68 -15.30
C PRO A 362 -10.77 -9.09 -15.29
N ASP A 363 -11.70 -9.72 -14.57
CA ASP A 363 -13.11 -9.30 -14.50
C ASP A 363 -13.37 -8.02 -13.68
N TYR A 364 -12.32 -7.27 -13.31
CA TYR A 364 -12.42 -6.12 -12.43
C TYR A 364 -13.23 -4.97 -13.05
N ASP A 365 -13.35 -4.92 -14.38
CA ASP A 365 -14.21 -4.00 -15.11
C ASP A 365 -15.71 -4.28 -14.93
N TYR A 366 -16.08 -5.37 -14.26
CA TYR A 366 -17.45 -5.72 -13.85
C TYR A 366 -17.67 -5.67 -12.34
N ILE A 367 -16.64 -5.29 -11.56
CA ILE A 367 -16.80 -4.95 -10.15
C ILE A 367 -17.30 -3.51 -10.07
N TYR A 368 -18.38 -3.28 -9.31
CA TYR A 368 -18.89 -1.92 -9.11
C TYR A 368 -17.81 -0.99 -8.55
N GLN A 369 -17.56 0.14 -9.21
CA GLN A 369 -16.35 0.95 -9.01
C GLN A 369 -16.02 1.29 -7.54
N PRO A 370 -16.98 1.70 -6.67
CA PRO A 370 -16.67 1.94 -5.26
C PRO A 370 -16.09 0.71 -4.54
N PHE A 371 -16.63 -0.47 -4.80
CA PHE A 371 -16.18 -1.75 -4.23
C PHE A 371 -14.77 -2.12 -4.75
N ARG A 372 -14.49 -1.79 -6.02
CA ARG A 372 -13.17 -1.98 -6.62
C ARG A 372 -12.12 -1.02 -6.03
N TRP A 373 -12.46 0.25 -5.84
CA TRP A 373 -11.53 1.22 -5.22
C TRP A 373 -11.30 0.91 -3.74
N MET A 374 -12.28 0.38 -3.01
CA MET A 374 -12.08 -0.16 -1.65
C MET A 374 -11.07 -1.32 -1.64
N GLN A 375 -11.18 -2.24 -2.60
CA GLN A 375 -10.23 -3.34 -2.76
C GLN A 375 -8.82 -2.83 -3.08
N GLU A 376 -8.68 -1.92 -4.06
CA GLU A 376 -7.41 -1.28 -4.41
C GLU A 376 -6.79 -0.55 -3.20
N TRP A 377 -7.62 0.16 -2.42
CA TRP A 377 -7.20 0.84 -1.20
C TRP A 377 -6.61 -0.14 -0.19
N SER A 378 -7.28 -1.26 0.06
CA SER A 378 -6.83 -2.27 1.02
C SER A 378 -5.53 -2.96 0.59
N GLU A 379 -5.37 -3.26 -0.71
CA GLU A 379 -4.15 -3.86 -1.25
C GLU A 379 -2.97 -2.89 -1.20
N ASN A 380 -3.21 -1.59 -1.45
CA ASN A 380 -2.18 -0.55 -1.30
C ASN A 380 -1.80 -0.35 0.17
N PHE A 381 -2.77 -0.36 1.10
CA PHE A 381 -2.47 -0.29 2.53
C PHE A 381 -1.62 -1.48 2.98
N CYS A 382 -1.96 -2.69 2.54
CA CYS A 382 -1.20 -3.89 2.81
C CYS A 382 0.25 -3.80 2.32
N LYS A 383 0.48 -3.28 1.11
CA LYS A 383 1.83 -3.04 0.56
C LYS A 383 2.60 -2.04 1.41
N LEU A 384 1.96 -0.94 1.82
CA LEU A 384 2.55 0.06 2.71
C LEU A 384 2.91 -0.53 4.07
N LEU A 385 2.02 -1.29 4.69
CA LEU A 385 2.28 -1.96 5.96
C LEU A 385 3.48 -2.91 5.86
N ASN A 386 3.60 -3.69 4.78
CA ASN A 386 4.76 -4.54 4.52
C ASN A 386 6.06 -3.73 4.41
N GLU A 387 6.04 -2.54 3.78
CA GLU A 387 7.20 -1.65 3.74
C GLU A 387 7.53 -1.08 5.12
N GLN A 388 6.53 -0.71 5.93
CA GLN A 388 6.73 -0.27 7.31
C GLN A 388 7.32 -1.38 8.18
N MET A 389 6.86 -2.64 8.06
CA MET A 389 7.44 -3.76 8.80
C MET A 389 8.95 -3.93 8.51
N LYS A 390 9.37 -3.79 7.25
CA LYS A 390 10.81 -3.84 6.89
C LYS A 390 11.61 -2.68 7.50
N GLN A 391 10.99 -1.50 7.62
CA GLN A 391 11.61 -0.36 8.28
C GLN A 391 11.73 -0.62 9.79
N PHE A 392 10.71 -1.16 10.45
CA PHE A 392 10.80 -1.61 11.84
C PHE A 392 11.91 -2.66 12.04
N GLU A 393 11.99 -3.68 11.19
CA GLU A 393 13.07 -4.69 11.25
C GLU A 393 14.47 -4.09 11.17
N THR A 394 14.63 -2.99 10.43
CA THR A 394 15.92 -2.32 10.24
C THR A 394 16.22 -1.30 11.36
N GLU A 395 15.26 -0.44 11.67
CA GLU A 395 15.43 0.70 12.57
C GLU A 395 15.26 0.34 14.05
N CYS A 396 14.53 -0.74 14.37
CA CYS A 396 14.27 -1.18 15.75
C CYS A 396 15.04 -2.45 16.15
N LYS A 397 15.90 -3.01 15.28
CA LYS A 397 16.60 -4.29 15.50
C LYS A 397 17.31 -4.40 16.85
N ASP A 398 17.99 -3.33 17.24
CA ASP A 398 18.85 -3.30 18.42
C ASP A 398 18.16 -2.69 19.65
N CYS A 399 16.92 -2.22 19.51
CA CYS A 399 16.19 -1.58 20.61
C CYS A 399 15.40 -2.63 21.41
N LYS A 400 16.05 -3.21 22.42
CA LYS A 400 15.48 -4.26 23.27
C LYS A 400 15.41 -3.84 24.73
N LYS A 401 14.36 -4.30 25.40
CA LYS A 401 14.16 -4.14 26.84
C LYS A 401 14.83 -5.32 27.58
N ASN A 402 15.91 -5.06 28.32
CA ASN A 402 16.48 -6.03 29.27
C ASN A 402 16.32 -5.48 30.68
N ASN A 403 15.66 -6.21 31.58
CA ASN A 403 15.50 -5.82 33.00
C ASN A 403 15.02 -4.35 33.20
N ASN A 404 14.01 -3.92 32.44
CA ASN A 404 13.48 -2.53 32.45
C ASN A 404 14.43 -1.43 31.97
N GLN A 405 15.62 -1.76 31.48
CA GLN A 405 16.53 -0.81 30.84
C GLN A 405 16.65 -1.10 29.34
N CYS A 406 16.63 -0.04 28.54
CA CYS A 406 16.93 -0.13 27.12
C CYS A 406 18.44 -0.31 26.95
N THR A 407 18.89 -1.47 26.47
CA THR A 407 20.32 -1.67 26.16
C THR A 407 20.70 -0.74 25.01
N GLN A 408 21.52 0.27 25.27
CA GLN A 408 21.84 1.27 24.27
C GLN A 408 22.97 0.87 23.33
N ASN A 409 22.66 0.94 22.03
CA ASN A 409 23.22 1.99 21.16
C ASN A 409 22.16 3.11 21.03
N GLY A 410 22.32 4.24 21.74
CA GLY A 410 21.29 5.29 21.86
C GLY A 410 20.78 5.90 20.55
N GLU A 411 21.60 5.87 19.48
CA GLU A 411 21.21 6.39 18.16
C GLU A 411 20.17 5.50 17.45
N ASN A 412 20.28 4.16 17.56
CA ASN A 412 19.35 3.24 16.89
C ASN A 412 17.96 3.25 17.55
N CYS A 413 17.90 3.27 18.88
CA CYS A 413 16.61 3.43 19.59
C CYS A 413 15.93 4.78 19.28
N THR A 414 16.71 5.85 19.04
CA THR A 414 16.15 7.15 18.61
C THR A 414 15.50 7.05 17.23
N LYS A 415 16.12 6.33 16.28
CA LYS A 415 15.53 6.05 14.95
C LYS A 415 14.23 5.26 15.09
N CYS A 416 14.25 4.17 15.86
CA CYS A 416 13.07 3.38 16.16
C CYS A 416 11.92 4.22 16.73
N LYS A 417 12.17 5.06 17.74
CA LYS A 417 11.14 5.92 18.35
C LYS A 417 10.54 6.92 17.35
N ASN A 418 11.38 7.52 16.51
CA ASN A 418 10.94 8.40 15.44
C ASN A 418 10.08 7.64 14.41
N HIS A 419 10.45 6.41 14.08
CA HIS A 419 9.68 5.54 13.20
C HIS A 419 8.33 5.17 13.81
N CYS A 420 8.27 4.76 15.08
CA CYS A 420 7.03 4.50 15.81
C CYS A 420 6.08 5.70 15.79
N LYS A 421 6.60 6.93 15.98
CA LYS A 421 5.81 8.17 15.89
C LYS A 421 5.23 8.41 14.50
N LYS A 422 6.04 8.22 13.45
CA LYS A 422 5.59 8.35 12.05
C LYS A 422 4.55 7.28 11.70
N TYR A 423 4.78 6.04 12.11
CA TYR A 423 3.85 4.94 11.91
C TYR A 423 2.49 5.22 12.56
N LYS A 424 2.48 5.74 13.79
CA LYS A 424 1.25 6.18 14.47
C LYS A 424 0.47 7.23 13.67
N GLN A 425 1.15 8.27 13.17
CA GLN A 425 0.51 9.29 12.34
C GLN A 425 -0.07 8.69 11.06
N LEU A 426 0.69 7.80 10.40
CA LEU A 426 0.24 7.09 9.22
C LEU A 426 -1.01 6.24 9.49
N MET A 427 -1.03 5.49 10.60
CA MET A 427 -2.20 4.67 10.98
C MET A 427 -3.45 5.52 11.19
N GLN A 428 -3.33 6.68 11.84
CA GLN A 428 -4.43 7.62 12.04
C GLN A 428 -5.00 8.12 10.70
N GLU A 429 -4.14 8.49 9.75
CA GLU A 429 -4.57 8.93 8.42
C GLU A 429 -5.35 7.85 7.66
N TRP A 430 -4.86 6.61 7.65
CA TRP A 430 -5.51 5.50 6.97
C TRP A 430 -6.79 5.05 7.69
N LYS A 431 -6.85 5.12 9.02
CA LYS A 431 -8.08 4.86 9.77
C LYS A 431 -9.18 5.86 9.44
N ASN A 432 -8.84 7.16 9.33
CA ASN A 432 -9.79 8.19 8.88
C ASN A 432 -10.32 7.94 7.45
N GLN A 433 -9.51 7.34 6.56
CA GLN A 433 -9.97 6.94 5.23
C GLN A 433 -10.88 5.72 5.31
N MET A 434 -10.53 4.73 6.14
CA MET A 434 -11.33 3.53 6.38
C MET A 434 -12.73 3.87 6.90
N ASP A 435 -12.86 4.82 7.82
CA ASP A 435 -14.15 5.28 8.34
C ASP A 435 -15.04 5.83 7.20
N LYS A 436 -14.47 6.63 6.29
CA LYS A 436 -15.18 7.15 5.11
C LYS A 436 -15.60 6.05 4.13
N LEU A 437 -14.76 5.04 3.95
CA LEU A 437 -15.10 3.86 3.14
C LEU A 437 -16.21 3.04 3.80
N SER A 438 -16.19 2.91 5.13
CA SER A 438 -17.23 2.24 5.92
C SER A 438 -18.58 2.93 5.77
N ASP A 439 -18.62 4.25 5.86
CA ASP A 439 -19.84 5.04 5.64
C ASP A 439 -20.38 4.87 4.22
N THR A 440 -19.50 4.91 3.22
CA THR A 440 -19.88 4.70 1.81
C THR A 440 -20.41 3.29 1.57
N TYR A 441 -19.78 2.28 2.16
CA TYR A 441 -20.21 0.89 2.07
C TYR A 441 -21.61 0.71 2.66
N LYS A 442 -21.83 1.19 3.89
CA LYS A 442 -23.14 1.16 4.55
C LYS A 442 -24.21 1.90 3.75
N HIS A 443 -23.87 3.05 3.18
CA HIS A 443 -24.80 3.80 2.33
C HIS A 443 -25.21 3.01 1.07
N ILE A 444 -24.26 2.38 0.39
CA ILE A 444 -24.57 1.57 -0.81
C ILE A 444 -25.45 0.37 -0.44
N GLN A 445 -25.13 -0.31 0.66
CA GLN A 445 -25.93 -1.45 1.15
C GLN A 445 -27.35 -1.02 1.56
N GLY A 446 -27.48 0.08 2.31
CA GLY A 446 -28.77 0.58 2.80
C GLY A 446 -29.68 1.14 1.72
N LYS A 447 -29.13 1.58 0.58
CA LYS A 447 -29.88 2.14 -0.54
C LYS A 447 -29.96 1.21 -1.74
N LEU A 448 -29.79 -0.10 -1.56
CA LEU A 448 -29.84 -1.07 -2.66
C LEU A 448 -31.15 -0.99 -3.47
N SER A 449 -32.27 -0.69 -2.80
CA SER A 449 -33.58 -0.47 -3.42
C SER A 449 -33.70 0.84 -4.21
N GLU A 450 -33.02 1.91 -3.79
CA GLU A 450 -32.98 3.22 -4.48
C GLU A 450 -31.93 3.29 -5.59
N ILE A 451 -30.80 2.60 -5.43
CA ILE A 451 -29.72 2.47 -6.44
C ILE A 451 -30.15 1.57 -7.62
N SER A 452 -31.32 0.94 -7.50
CA SER A 452 -31.93 0.02 -8.48
C SER A 452 -32.18 0.60 -9.88
N SER A 453 -32.01 1.91 -10.09
CA SER A 453 -32.10 2.53 -11.41
C SER A 453 -30.98 2.10 -12.38
N GLU A 454 -29.86 1.56 -11.88
CA GLU A 454 -28.76 1.06 -12.70
C GLU A 454 -28.73 -0.48 -12.68
N GLU A 455 -29.24 -1.10 -13.75
CA GLU A 455 -29.38 -2.56 -13.88
C GLU A 455 -28.08 -3.32 -13.61
N TYR A 456 -26.94 -2.77 -14.06
CA TYR A 456 -25.61 -3.31 -13.80
C TYR A 456 -25.29 -3.42 -12.30
N VAL A 457 -25.55 -2.35 -11.53
CA VAL A 457 -25.22 -2.30 -10.10
C VAL A 457 -26.04 -3.34 -9.34
N LYS A 458 -27.33 -3.45 -9.69
CA LYS A 458 -28.22 -4.47 -9.12
C LYS A 458 -27.70 -5.89 -9.39
N LYS A 459 -27.33 -6.20 -10.65
CA LYS A 459 -26.80 -7.51 -11.02
C LYS A 459 -25.52 -7.84 -10.26
N PHE A 460 -24.57 -6.91 -10.22
CA PHE A 460 -23.31 -7.11 -9.49
C PHE A 460 -23.55 -7.38 -8.01
N LEU A 461 -24.36 -6.56 -7.33
CA LEU A 461 -24.62 -6.71 -5.90
C LEU A 461 -25.35 -8.02 -5.58
N GLN A 462 -26.29 -8.45 -6.43
CA GLN A 462 -26.94 -9.77 -6.29
C GLN A 462 -25.92 -10.91 -6.38
N LYS A 463 -25.02 -10.88 -7.38
CA LYS A 463 -23.97 -11.91 -7.51
C LYS A 463 -22.98 -11.85 -6.34
N LEU A 464 -22.64 -10.64 -5.86
CA LEU A 464 -21.77 -10.44 -4.71
C LEU A 464 -22.35 -11.08 -3.45
N THR A 465 -23.63 -10.82 -3.14
CA THR A 465 -24.33 -11.44 -2.01
C THR A 465 -24.26 -12.97 -2.09
N SER A 466 -24.51 -13.55 -3.28
CA SER A 466 -24.47 -15.01 -3.46
C SER A 466 -23.06 -15.62 -3.33
N GLU A 467 -22.03 -14.95 -3.87
CA GLU A 467 -20.66 -15.49 -3.92
C GLU A 467 -19.85 -15.24 -2.64
N CYS A 468 -20.09 -14.09 -1.97
CA CYS A 468 -19.33 -13.64 -0.82
C CYS A 468 -20.07 -13.82 0.53
N GLN A 469 -21.22 -14.48 0.53
CA GLN A 469 -22.08 -14.65 1.72
C GLN A 469 -22.46 -13.30 2.35
N ASP A 470 -22.81 -12.32 1.50
CA ASP A 470 -23.32 -11.02 1.88
C ASP A 470 -22.54 -10.29 3.01
N PRO A 471 -21.30 -9.83 2.73
CA PRO A 471 -20.49 -9.14 3.74
C PRO A 471 -21.24 -7.92 4.30
N LYS A 472 -21.33 -7.82 5.63
CA LYS A 472 -22.14 -6.79 6.29
C LYS A 472 -21.40 -5.49 6.55
N THR A 473 -20.07 -5.57 6.68
CA THR A 473 -19.21 -4.40 6.89
C THR A 473 -18.14 -4.30 5.81
N VAL A 474 -17.56 -3.11 5.66
CA VAL A 474 -16.42 -2.92 4.75
C VAL A 474 -15.23 -3.77 5.18
N ASP A 475 -14.97 -3.95 6.48
CA ASP A 475 -13.89 -4.79 6.99
C ASP A 475 -14.03 -6.24 6.51
N GLU A 476 -15.24 -6.79 6.62
CA GLU A 476 -15.56 -8.14 6.17
C GLU A 476 -15.44 -8.27 4.65
N TYR A 477 -15.92 -7.26 3.92
CA TYR A 477 -15.77 -7.21 2.47
C TYR A 477 -14.29 -7.21 2.06
N LEU A 478 -13.47 -6.35 2.64
CA LEU A 478 -12.04 -6.28 2.32
C LEU A 478 -11.35 -7.61 2.60
N ASP A 479 -11.57 -8.18 3.79
CA ASP A 479 -10.99 -9.46 4.21
C ASP A 479 -11.28 -10.63 3.26
N LYS A 480 -12.48 -10.65 2.66
CA LYS A 480 -12.92 -11.73 1.75
C LYS A 480 -12.44 -11.53 0.31
N THR A 481 -12.03 -10.32 -0.06
CA THR A 481 -11.92 -9.92 -1.48
C THR A 481 -10.53 -9.47 -1.91
N ASN A 482 -9.73 -8.92 -1.00
CA ASN A 482 -8.38 -8.45 -1.34
C ASN A 482 -7.38 -9.61 -1.42
N ASN A 483 -6.23 -9.36 -2.04
CA ASN A 483 -5.11 -10.32 -2.13
C ASN A 483 -4.00 -10.04 -1.11
N CYS A 484 -4.30 -9.39 0.01
CA CYS A 484 -3.33 -9.17 1.09
C CYS A 484 -2.99 -10.50 1.78
N LEU A 485 -1.70 -10.80 1.86
CA LEU A 485 -1.20 -12.06 2.43
C LEU A 485 -0.95 -11.99 3.95
N ASN A 486 -0.49 -10.84 4.45
CA ASN A 486 0.06 -10.73 5.81
C ASN A 486 -0.89 -10.05 6.81
N PHE A 487 -1.93 -9.37 6.33
CA PHE A 487 -2.80 -8.55 7.17
C PHE A 487 -4.28 -8.83 6.96
N THR A 488 -5.04 -8.71 8.04
CA THR A 488 -6.51 -8.74 8.08
C THR A 488 -7.07 -7.39 8.49
N PHE A 489 -8.21 -7.03 7.92
CA PHE A 489 -8.99 -5.83 8.23
C PHE A 489 -10.05 -6.08 9.29
N ARG A 490 -10.35 -7.34 9.62
CA ARG A 490 -11.28 -7.69 10.68
C ARG A 490 -10.53 -7.93 11.99
N GLU A 491 -10.94 -7.21 13.02
CA GLU A 491 -10.40 -7.44 14.37
C GLU A 491 -10.92 -8.79 14.90
N GLY A 492 -10.03 -9.75 15.10
CA GLY A 492 -10.37 -11.09 15.57
C GLY A 492 -9.23 -12.10 15.45
N ASN A 493 -9.31 -13.20 16.20
CA ASN A 493 -8.28 -14.24 16.30
C ASN A 493 -8.24 -15.16 15.05
N LYS A 494 -7.92 -14.62 13.87
CA LYS A 494 -7.37 -15.47 12.81
C LYS A 494 -5.94 -15.83 13.19
N LYS A 495 -5.64 -17.11 13.33
CA LYS A 495 -4.38 -17.64 13.91
C LYS A 495 -3.10 -17.21 13.17
N HIS A 496 -3.18 -16.62 11.98
CA HIS A 496 -2.03 -16.40 11.08
C HIS A 496 -1.92 -14.99 10.47
N GLU A 497 -2.91 -14.10 10.62
CA GLU A 497 -2.92 -12.77 10.00
C GLU A 497 -2.82 -11.66 11.06
N LYS A 498 -1.95 -10.67 10.84
CA LYS A 498 -1.84 -9.50 11.74
C LYS A 498 -2.97 -8.52 11.44
N TYR A 499 -3.62 -7.97 12.47
CA TYR A 499 -4.61 -6.92 12.25
C TYR A 499 -3.95 -5.66 11.67
N ALA A 500 -4.50 -5.15 10.56
CA ALA A 500 -3.90 -4.10 9.74
C ALA A 500 -3.71 -2.77 10.49
N PHE A 501 -4.52 -2.50 11.51
CA PHE A 501 -4.45 -1.25 12.30
C PHE A 501 -3.91 -1.45 13.71
N THR A 502 -3.06 -2.45 13.93
CA THR A 502 -2.39 -2.63 15.23
C THR A 502 -1.34 -1.54 15.44
N GLU A 503 -1.45 -0.76 16.53
CA GLU A 503 -0.56 0.36 16.83
C GLU A 503 0.03 0.29 18.26
N PRO A 504 1.38 0.22 18.43
CA PRO A 504 2.37 -0.17 17.42
C PRO A 504 2.21 -1.65 17.04
N PRO A 505 2.91 -2.16 16.00
CA PRO A 505 2.82 -3.57 15.66
C PRO A 505 3.28 -4.42 16.85
N LYS A 506 2.61 -5.56 17.10
CA LYS A 506 2.77 -6.36 18.33
C LYS A 506 4.23 -6.67 18.68
N ASP A 507 5.04 -7.00 17.66
CA ASP A 507 6.44 -7.40 17.83
C ASP A 507 7.37 -6.24 18.21
N TYR A 508 6.89 -4.99 18.12
CA TYR A 508 7.67 -3.76 18.37
C TYR A 508 7.11 -2.93 19.52
N VAL A 509 6.14 -3.43 20.29
CA VAL A 509 5.58 -2.71 21.45
C VAL A 509 6.67 -2.31 22.44
N ASP A 510 7.54 -3.25 22.81
CA ASP A 510 8.64 -2.99 23.75
C ASP A 510 9.68 -2.02 23.16
N ALA A 511 10.00 -2.15 21.88
CA ALA A 511 10.94 -1.27 21.20
C ALA A 511 10.41 0.17 21.08
N CYS A 512 9.12 0.34 20.79
CA CYS A 512 8.48 1.66 20.70
C CYS A 512 8.27 2.31 22.07
N ASN A 513 8.04 1.51 23.11
CA ASN A 513 7.92 1.98 24.50
C ASN A 513 9.28 2.06 25.21
N CYS A 514 10.37 1.72 24.52
CA CYS A 514 11.71 1.83 25.05
C CYS A 514 12.10 3.31 25.08
N ASP A 515 12.02 3.93 26.25
CA ASP A 515 12.65 5.21 26.47
C ASP A 515 14.15 4.97 26.68
N PRO A 516 15.03 5.51 25.81
CA PRO A 516 16.46 5.51 26.14
C PRO A 516 16.54 6.11 27.54
N THR A 517 17.11 5.37 28.49
CA THR A 517 17.35 5.87 29.83
C THR A 517 18.01 7.22 29.67
N ASP A 518 17.29 8.30 29.98
CA ASP A 518 17.95 9.58 30.18
C ASP A 518 18.92 9.26 31.31
N VAL A 519 20.20 9.36 31.02
CA VAL A 519 21.31 8.92 31.88
C VAL A 519 21.24 9.60 33.26
N LEU A 520 20.36 10.61 33.38
CA LEU A 520 20.07 11.46 34.52
C LEU A 520 18.78 11.09 35.29
N HIS A 521 17.93 10.20 34.78
CA HIS A 521 16.75 9.68 35.51
C HIS A 521 17.13 8.63 36.56
N GLU A 522 18.32 8.05 36.45
CA GLU A 522 18.89 7.15 37.45
C GLU A 522 19.99 7.90 38.22
N CYS A 523 19.98 7.81 39.55
CA CYS A 523 21.04 8.37 40.36
C CYS A 523 22.36 7.68 39.96
N PRO A 524 23.45 8.41 39.59
CA PRO A 524 24.71 7.83 39.11
C PRO A 524 25.37 6.82 40.07
N PHE A 525 24.91 6.78 41.32
CA PHE A 525 25.46 5.94 42.39
C PHE A 525 24.60 4.73 42.73
N ASP A 526 23.32 4.72 42.37
CA ASP A 526 22.46 3.56 42.56
C ASP A 526 22.62 2.64 41.34
N ASN A 527 22.98 1.38 41.56
CA ASN A 527 23.15 0.34 40.53
C ASN A 527 24.37 0.42 39.60
N GLY A 528 25.48 1.03 40.04
CA GLY A 528 26.76 0.90 39.32
C GLY A 528 26.91 1.74 38.05
N ASN A 529 26.02 2.72 37.83
CA ASN A 529 26.03 3.63 36.68
C ASN A 529 27.05 4.79 36.84
N LYS A 530 28.26 4.49 37.33
CA LYS A 530 29.31 5.50 37.63
C LYS A 530 29.79 6.29 36.41
N ASP A 531 29.58 5.74 35.21
CA ASP A 531 29.98 6.35 33.94
C ASP A 531 28.93 7.30 33.36
N ALA A 532 27.73 7.37 33.96
CA ALA A 532 26.65 8.27 33.58
C ALA A 532 27.11 9.74 33.48
N CYS A 533 27.82 10.21 34.51
CA CYS A 533 28.37 11.57 34.56
C CYS A 533 29.56 11.79 33.60
N LYS A 534 30.20 10.73 33.09
CA LYS A 534 31.32 10.86 32.13
C LYS A 534 30.84 11.17 30.72
N SER A 535 29.57 10.89 30.42
CA SER A 535 28.97 11.19 29.11
C SER A 535 28.63 12.68 28.91
N ILE A 536 28.62 13.47 29.99
CA ILE A 536 28.38 14.92 29.95
C ILE A 536 29.73 15.62 29.74
N SER A 537 29.83 16.38 28.66
CA SER A 537 31.06 17.12 28.32
C SER A 537 31.42 18.11 29.43
N THR A 538 32.64 18.03 29.97
CA THR A 538 33.20 19.08 30.83
C THR A 538 33.77 20.18 29.95
N ASP A 539 33.14 21.35 29.97
CA ASP A 539 33.68 22.55 29.34
C ASP A 539 34.34 23.45 30.39
N ASN A 540 35.59 23.87 30.18
CA ASN A 540 36.34 24.71 31.14
C ASN A 540 35.93 26.20 31.10
N ILE A 541 34.82 26.52 30.41
CA ILE A 541 34.34 27.89 30.22
C ILE A 541 33.85 28.51 31.55
N CYS A 542 33.32 27.69 32.46
CA CYS A 542 32.84 28.16 33.76
C CYS A 542 33.98 28.26 34.78
N THR A 543 34.03 29.40 35.48
CA THR A 543 35.12 29.72 36.41
C THR A 543 34.92 29.05 37.78
N PRO A 544 36.01 28.66 38.47
CA PRO A 544 35.95 28.22 39.87
C PRO A 544 35.20 29.19 40.79
N LYS A 545 34.48 28.65 41.77
CA LYS A 545 33.60 29.42 42.66
C LYS A 545 34.37 30.08 43.81
N ASN A 546 34.96 31.24 43.55
CA ASN A 546 35.78 31.97 44.53
C ASN A 546 35.02 33.04 45.34
N PHE A 547 33.68 33.12 45.25
CA PHE A 547 32.90 34.09 46.05
C PHE A 547 32.99 33.83 47.57
N HIS A 548 32.96 34.88 48.40
CA HIS A 548 32.77 34.71 49.84
C HIS A 548 31.26 34.61 50.15
N VAL A 549 30.94 34.05 51.32
CA VAL A 549 29.55 33.96 51.81
C VAL A 549 29.38 35.02 52.90
N ASP A 550 29.87 36.23 52.62
CA ASP A 550 29.77 37.37 53.51
C ASP A 550 28.57 38.22 53.08
N LEU A 551 27.92 38.88 54.06
CA LEU A 551 26.76 39.72 53.79
C LEU A 551 27.08 40.86 52.83
N ASP A 552 28.32 41.36 52.86
CA ASP A 552 28.78 42.46 52.00
C ASP A 552 28.88 42.08 50.52
N ASP A 553 28.92 40.78 50.18
CA ASP A 553 28.98 40.33 48.78
C ASP A 553 27.59 40.28 48.11
N TRP A 554 26.51 40.44 48.88
CA TRP A 554 25.14 40.54 48.38
C TRP A 554 24.87 41.95 47.85
N ASN A 555 24.44 42.07 46.59
CA ASN A 555 24.16 43.38 45.99
C ASN A 555 23.10 43.30 44.90
N SER A 556 22.63 44.47 44.47
CA SER A 556 21.56 44.68 43.49
C SER A 556 22.09 45.10 42.11
N GLY A 557 23.38 44.94 41.83
CA GLY A 557 24.05 45.59 40.68
C GLY A 557 23.47 45.21 39.32
N ASP A 558 22.99 43.98 39.17
CA ASP A 558 22.40 43.44 37.94
C ASP A 558 20.86 43.32 38.03
N ILE A 559 20.23 44.04 38.97
CA ILE A 559 18.77 44.08 39.11
C ILE A 559 18.24 45.34 38.41
N PRO A 560 17.33 45.19 37.41
CA PRO A 560 16.62 46.31 36.81
C PRO A 560 15.87 47.12 37.85
N ASP A 561 15.83 48.44 37.70
CA ASP A 561 15.05 49.34 38.58
C ASP A 561 15.35 49.15 40.08
N SER A 562 16.60 48.80 40.42
CA SER A 562 17.04 48.53 41.79
C SER A 562 16.96 49.74 42.73
N THR A 563 16.80 50.95 42.19
CA THR A 563 16.56 52.18 42.97
C THR A 563 15.08 52.55 43.07
N SER A 564 14.17 51.81 42.42
CA SER A 564 12.74 52.09 42.41
C SER A 564 11.91 50.82 42.67
N LYS A 565 11.36 50.18 41.63
CA LYS A 565 10.42 49.06 41.75
C LYS A 565 11.02 47.85 42.48
N ASN A 566 12.31 47.60 42.27
CA ASN A 566 13.03 46.46 42.86
C ASN A 566 13.98 46.90 43.99
N ASN A 567 13.67 48.03 44.64
CA ASN A 567 14.48 48.53 45.75
C ASN A 567 14.54 47.51 46.90
N GLY A 568 15.76 47.26 47.40
CA GLY A 568 16.03 46.30 48.48
C GLY A 568 16.21 44.84 48.04
N VAL A 569 16.07 44.52 46.75
CA VAL A 569 16.36 43.16 46.25
C VAL A 569 17.87 42.96 46.15
N LEU A 570 18.39 41.94 46.83
CA LEU A 570 19.80 41.58 46.82
C LEU A 570 20.00 40.22 46.16
N VAL A 571 20.99 40.13 45.26
CA VAL A 571 21.32 38.91 44.53
C VAL A 571 22.44 38.15 45.25
N PRO A 572 22.27 36.85 45.52
CA PRO A 572 23.31 36.06 46.17
C PRO A 572 24.57 35.96 45.29
N PRO A 573 25.78 35.94 45.88
CA PRO A 573 27.03 35.77 45.13
C PRO A 573 27.06 34.50 44.26
N ARG A 574 26.39 33.43 44.74
CA ARG A 574 26.20 32.18 44.00
C ARG A 574 25.47 32.40 42.66
N ARG A 575 24.33 33.11 42.66
CA ARG A 575 23.54 33.40 41.44
C ARG A 575 24.34 34.24 40.45
N ARG A 576 25.08 35.24 40.96
CA ARG A 576 25.94 36.11 40.14
C ARG A 576 27.06 35.34 39.44
N GLN A 577 27.53 34.26 40.06
CA GLN A 577 28.55 33.37 39.49
C GLN A 577 27.98 32.07 38.91
N LEU A 578 26.67 31.96 38.70
CA LEU A 578 26.03 30.76 38.13
C LEU A 578 26.63 30.43 36.75
N CYS A 579 26.91 29.17 36.48
CA CYS A 579 27.49 28.70 35.22
C CYS A 579 26.50 28.84 34.05
N VAL A 580 26.38 30.02 33.46
CA VAL A 580 25.51 30.28 32.28
C VAL A 580 26.29 30.49 30.99
N LYS A 581 27.62 30.56 31.07
CA LYS A 581 28.47 30.94 29.94
C LYS A 581 28.31 30.05 28.72
N ASN A 582 28.16 28.73 28.87
CA ASN A 582 27.92 27.83 27.75
C ASN A 582 26.70 28.27 26.92
N MET A 583 25.60 28.61 27.59
CA MET A 583 24.37 29.05 26.95
C MET A 583 24.44 30.48 26.41
N THR A 584 25.26 31.36 27.01
CA THR A 584 25.36 32.76 26.59
C THR A 584 26.44 33.01 25.52
N THR A 585 27.55 32.27 25.50
CA THR A 585 28.61 32.47 24.49
C THR A 585 28.35 31.70 23.20
N LYS A 586 27.65 30.55 23.27
CA LYS A 586 27.31 29.71 22.11
C LYS A 586 25.92 30.00 21.53
N LEU A 587 25.36 31.18 21.79
CA LEU A 587 24.01 31.59 21.36
C LEU A 587 23.73 31.42 19.86
N SER A 588 24.75 31.60 19.01
CA SER A 588 24.65 31.43 17.56
C SER A 588 24.48 29.96 17.16
N ALA A 589 25.11 29.03 17.88
CA ALA A 589 25.06 27.59 17.60
C ALA A 589 23.77 26.90 18.08
N ILE A 590 22.99 27.57 18.93
CA ILE A 590 21.72 27.05 19.43
C ILE A 590 20.62 27.31 18.39
N GLU A 591 20.32 26.34 17.52
CA GLU A 591 19.31 26.49 16.46
C GLU A 591 17.98 25.78 16.80
N LYS A 592 18.04 24.67 17.55
CA LYS A 592 16.90 23.82 17.91
C LYS A 592 16.80 23.64 19.42
N LYS A 593 15.63 23.19 19.88
CA LYS A 593 15.37 22.88 21.31
C LYS A 593 16.40 21.89 21.90
N ASN A 594 16.87 20.93 21.09
CA ASN A 594 17.85 19.94 21.55
C ASN A 594 19.25 20.54 21.76
N ASP A 595 19.65 21.51 20.94
CA ASP A 595 20.94 22.20 21.08
C ASP A 595 20.97 22.99 22.39
N PHE A 596 19.85 23.67 22.70
CA PHE A 596 19.69 24.37 23.98
C PHE A 596 19.72 23.39 25.17
N LYS A 597 19.01 22.25 25.08
CA LYS A 597 19.02 21.21 26.12
C LYS A 597 20.45 20.78 26.43
N ASN A 598 21.27 20.54 25.40
CA ASN A 598 22.65 20.09 25.58
C ASN A 598 23.55 21.14 26.29
N GLU A 599 23.46 22.41 25.89
CA GLU A 599 24.26 23.48 26.53
C GLU A 599 23.79 23.75 27.97
N LEU A 600 22.47 23.70 28.22
CA LEU A 600 21.92 23.80 29.57
C LEU A 600 22.41 22.66 30.47
N MET A 601 22.40 21.43 29.97
CA MET A 601 22.88 20.27 30.71
C MET A 601 24.37 20.40 31.07
N THR A 602 25.18 20.88 30.12
CA THR A 602 26.61 21.14 30.34
C THR A 602 26.81 22.21 31.42
N SER A 603 26.05 23.30 31.34
CA SER A 603 26.03 24.37 32.34
C SER A 603 25.68 23.86 33.74
N ALA A 604 24.58 23.11 33.88
CA ALA A 604 24.11 22.58 35.16
C ALA A 604 25.10 21.57 35.76
N TYR A 605 25.71 20.71 34.92
CA TYR A 605 26.72 19.75 35.37
C TYR A 605 27.97 20.45 35.91
N ASN A 606 28.50 21.44 35.17
CA ASN A 606 29.64 22.23 35.60
C ASN A 606 29.33 23.02 36.88
N GLU A 607 28.13 23.59 37.00
CA GLU A 607 27.68 24.25 38.23
C GLU A 607 27.74 23.31 39.43
N GLY A 608 27.16 22.12 39.30
CA GLY A 608 27.19 21.09 40.35
C GLY A 608 28.62 20.70 40.73
N LYS A 609 29.47 20.41 39.73
CA LYS A 609 30.88 20.07 39.94
C LYS A 609 31.62 21.16 40.73
N LEU A 610 31.52 22.41 40.28
CA LEU A 610 32.24 23.54 40.88
C LEU A 610 31.70 23.89 42.29
N LEU A 611 30.41 23.73 42.55
CA LEU A 611 29.84 23.87 43.89
C LEU A 611 30.30 22.73 44.82
N GLY A 612 30.40 21.51 44.30
CA GLY A 612 30.97 20.37 45.02
C GLY A 612 32.43 20.58 45.39
N GLU A 613 33.23 21.17 44.49
CA GLU A 613 34.62 21.54 44.76
C GLU A 613 34.72 22.66 45.81
N LYS A 614 33.88 23.69 45.73
CA LYS A 614 33.84 24.81 46.70
C LYS A 614 33.49 24.35 48.11
N TYR A 615 32.48 23.50 48.23
CA TYR A 615 31.97 22.99 49.50
C TYR A 615 32.43 21.54 49.75
N ASN A 616 33.65 21.20 49.31
CA ASN A 616 34.21 19.84 49.41
C ASN A 616 34.22 19.28 50.84
N ASN A 617 34.35 20.17 51.84
CA ASN A 617 34.36 19.84 53.26
C ASN A 617 32.96 19.86 53.91
N ASP A 618 31.90 20.28 53.19
CA ASP A 618 30.54 20.46 53.72
C ASP A 618 29.49 20.05 52.67
N LYS A 619 29.14 18.76 52.69
CA LYS A 619 28.23 18.14 51.72
C LYS A 619 26.81 18.71 51.78
N GLU A 620 26.34 19.12 52.96
CA GLU A 620 25.01 19.69 53.11
C GLU A 620 24.93 21.07 52.47
N LYS A 621 25.94 21.93 52.69
CA LYS A 621 26.02 23.21 52.00
C LYS A 621 26.18 23.06 50.50
N ALA A 622 26.96 22.07 50.04
CA ALA A 622 27.09 21.76 48.62
C ALA A 622 25.72 21.44 48.00
N LEU A 623 24.97 20.53 48.61
CA LEU A 623 23.63 20.14 48.16
C LEU A 623 22.66 21.31 48.19
N GLN A 624 22.68 22.11 49.26
CA GLN A 624 21.78 23.27 49.37
C GLN A 624 22.10 24.32 48.30
N ALA A 625 23.38 24.59 48.04
CA ALA A 625 23.78 25.49 46.96
C ALA A 625 23.35 24.98 45.58
N MET A 626 23.47 23.67 45.33
CA MET A 626 22.97 23.05 44.09
C MET A 626 21.47 23.19 43.93
N LYS A 627 20.67 23.02 45.00
CA LYS A 627 19.21 23.23 44.97
C LYS A 627 18.85 24.66 44.60
N TYR A 628 19.55 25.65 45.15
CA TYR A 628 19.35 27.05 44.78
C TYR A 628 19.75 27.32 43.32
N SER A 629 20.89 26.79 42.86
CA SER A 629 21.30 26.93 41.45
C SER A 629 20.32 26.27 40.49
N PHE A 630 19.73 25.12 40.85
CA PHE A 630 18.68 24.47 40.08
C PHE A 630 17.43 25.35 39.93
N ALA A 631 16.98 25.96 41.03
CA ALA A 631 15.86 26.90 41.00
C ALA A 631 16.14 28.10 40.09
N ASP A 632 17.34 28.69 40.19
CA ASP A 632 17.75 29.82 39.34
C ASP A 632 17.76 29.45 37.85
N TYR A 633 18.28 28.27 37.47
CA TYR A 633 18.20 27.81 36.08
C TYR A 633 16.74 27.72 35.63
N GLY A 634 15.86 27.21 36.49
CA GLY A 634 14.42 27.18 36.24
C GLY A 634 13.83 28.56 35.98
N ASP A 635 14.19 29.56 36.80
CA ASP A 635 13.72 30.94 36.64
C ASP A 635 14.28 31.62 35.39
N ILE A 636 15.54 31.35 35.03
CA ILE A 636 16.14 31.85 33.77
C ILE A 636 15.35 31.32 32.58
N ILE A 637 15.05 30.01 32.55
CA ILE A 637 14.37 29.36 31.43
C ILE A 637 12.91 29.81 31.33
N LYS A 638 12.22 29.97 32.47
CA LYS A 638 10.84 30.48 32.52
C LYS A 638 10.74 31.98 32.21
N GLY A 639 11.87 32.69 32.21
CA GLY A 639 11.92 34.14 32.04
C GLY A 639 11.45 34.92 33.28
N THR A 640 11.44 34.27 34.45
CA THR A 640 11.06 34.83 35.76
C THR A 640 12.24 35.29 36.61
N ASP A 641 13.48 35.01 36.18
CA ASP A 641 14.70 35.46 36.86
C ASP A 641 14.77 37.00 36.89
N MET A 642 15.11 37.54 38.07
CA MET A 642 15.13 38.98 38.31
C MET A 642 16.43 39.65 37.89
N MET A 643 17.49 38.88 37.62
CA MET A 643 18.79 39.42 37.23
C MET A 643 18.81 39.63 35.71
N ASP A 644 19.15 40.84 35.28
CA ASP A 644 19.16 41.18 33.86
C ASP A 644 20.46 41.89 33.49
N ASN A 645 21.21 41.26 32.61
CA ASN A 645 22.40 41.82 32.00
C ASN A 645 22.41 41.45 30.52
N VAL A 646 23.25 42.12 29.72
CA VAL A 646 23.30 41.98 28.26
C VAL A 646 23.30 40.52 27.79
N PHE A 647 24.04 39.64 28.46
CA PHE A 647 24.12 38.22 28.09
C PHE A 647 22.84 37.45 28.43
N LEU A 648 22.24 37.71 29.58
CA LEU A 648 20.97 37.08 29.98
C LEU A 648 19.79 37.60 29.16
N THR A 649 19.77 38.90 28.83
CA THR A 649 18.77 39.47 27.92
C THR A 649 18.85 38.82 26.54
N GLN A 650 20.06 38.61 26.01
CA GLN A 650 20.26 37.92 24.72
C GLN A 650 19.80 36.46 24.77
N LEU A 651 20.12 35.75 25.85
CA LEU A 651 19.65 34.38 26.06
C LEU A 651 18.13 34.30 26.16
N LYS A 652 17.50 35.19 26.92
CA LYS A 652 16.04 35.30 27.02
C LYS A 652 15.40 35.50 25.65
N ASN A 653 15.88 36.47 24.88
CA ASN A 653 15.38 36.73 23.52
C ASN A 653 15.55 35.53 22.57
N LYS A 654 16.62 34.75 22.73
CA LYS A 654 16.86 33.53 21.95
C LYS A 654 15.87 32.43 22.37
N LEU A 655 15.64 32.25 23.66
CA LEU A 655 14.68 31.30 24.20
C LEU A 655 13.25 31.64 23.79
N ASP A 656 12.86 32.91 23.84
CA ASP A 656 11.54 33.36 23.37
C ASP A 656 11.31 33.00 21.89
N LYS A 657 12.36 33.05 21.05
CA LYS A 657 12.28 32.62 19.65
C LYS A 657 12.23 31.10 19.50
N LEU A 658 13.03 30.36 20.27
CA LEU A 658 13.12 28.89 20.20
C LEU A 658 11.90 28.18 20.79
N LEU A 659 11.26 28.78 21.78
CA LEU A 659 10.15 28.21 22.53
C LEU A 659 8.78 28.74 22.09
N LYS A 660 8.71 29.75 21.21
CA LYS A 660 7.48 30.15 20.52
C LYS A 660 6.95 28.99 19.68
N GLU A 661 5.82 28.45 20.08
CA GLU A 661 5.00 27.59 19.22
C GLU A 661 4.27 28.48 18.20
N ASN A 662 4.20 28.02 16.95
CA ASN A 662 3.26 28.59 15.98
C ASN A 662 1.85 28.41 16.56
N ASP A 663 1.14 29.52 16.80
CA ASP A 663 -0.27 29.60 17.20
C ASP A 663 -1.20 28.87 16.20
N ALA A 664 -1.21 27.55 16.25
CA ALA A 664 -2.16 26.70 15.52
C ALA A 664 -2.93 25.75 16.45
N ASN A 665 -2.89 25.98 17.76
CA ASN A 665 -3.77 25.34 18.74
C ASN A 665 -4.13 26.35 19.84
N LYS A 666 -5.00 27.31 19.51
CA LYS A 666 -5.78 27.98 20.55
C LYS A 666 -6.84 26.99 21.04
N ILE A 667 -6.62 26.51 22.26
CA ILE A 667 -7.69 26.03 23.12
C ILE A 667 -8.63 27.22 23.32
N PHE A 668 -9.89 27.04 22.96
CA PHE A 668 -10.96 27.98 23.32
C PHE A 668 -11.14 27.89 24.83
N ASP A 669 -10.97 29.02 25.52
CA ASP A 669 -11.67 29.29 26.77
C ASP A 669 -12.70 30.40 26.47
N ASP A 670 -13.87 30.21 27.07
CA ASP A 670 -15.19 30.84 26.93
C ASP A 670 -16.09 30.43 25.75
#